data_AF-G8DLW4-F1
#
_entry.id   AF-G8DLW4-F1
#
_cell.length_a   1.000
_cell.length_b   1.000
_cell.length_c   1.000
_cell.angle_alpha   90.00
_cell.angle_beta   90.00
_cell.angle_gamma   90.00
#
_symmetry.space_group_name_H-M   'P 1'
#
loop_
_entity.id
_entity.type
_entity.pdbx_description
1 polymer ?
#
loop_
_entity_poly.entity_id
_entity_poly.type
_entity_poly.pdbx_seq_one_letter_code
_entity_poly.pdbx_strand_id
1 'polypeptide(L)'
;MNQIPMQYFNLAKENYSKYGLSVIQLIQIGKFYELWHEPDTPSRQQAYSQAELLVESSMRSRPLEVTPPIEQVASLLDMRITSPGKRSLLQMGFPVYSFTTHLSTLLDKGWTVIVIDELVTGKSGPKQRAVSQVYSPSCNLEDGSELAYVLSIYFSQEDLMGIALFSAMNGHSIMFPVSWADRDKVARLLISYRIREIVIWANAGVGSEILINKVYHLLIGWNLFPLEPSAKIEVMGEALPNLPCYLSYRYENNNREWLLLHIYMGINAEWFSKNYQEYTLSKIFKSTWTENVNPVNLISLLGVLQFIKDRNPNLIKNLQLPECHNSVISPLNLILCNRAEYQLDLLPKKGKLGGLLSLVDFCSTAMGKRLLKFRLLNPITDCCELNLRYKEIATFKQLIDKKIFDNSELKHIRDLSSLHRQWVICASSGTTLPPKKLSQIYHSYLFASQLISKLISSESINIQLPPLIGPQLESLIEEIGRVFQVDSLTGDFKDVLQPSDNLTNLFAQQQMLRAQLTEWAEQTSNIVFQDTISIKAECFNKEGYAFSISSKKLTKLEHYMASASTPDNSIIVLGKRGNNLIISSPAIHKVSIKLNLLEEHVNTYVKQTYNRELKKLYLSYSKLFLPLENIISRLDVALSGAIAAIKFNYTKPCLTPTKSQQTKGLIEAINLRHPLVEQLNTQEKCVSHDISLENKGMLIFSVNGAGKSTLLKAIGVNVILAQAGMYVAADSFRLRPYNYLITRILGGDDLHKGQGTFEVEMKDLSTILKLADYNSLILGDEICHGTEVSSGTAILAATIERLTAALTSFVLSTHLHQVFSLINSPVRCYHLSVIQQEGFGLIYERKLKPGPGPSQYGIEVMGHIINDKKFYNSALKYRKLINWEPPSQIKSSSLTVFRPSKYNAKVFIDSCEICGAPAEAIHHIQPKKSGDRGLNRRSNLVPVCSSCHLKIHKNSISILGWKRTPGHNKLYWVYLNESLDSGTE
;
A
#
# COMPACT_ATOMS: atom_id res chain seq x y z
N MET A 1 -9.14 -12.90 48.30
CA MET A 1 -8.61 -13.23 46.95
C MET A 1 -7.09 -13.24 47.03
N ASN A 2 -6.41 -14.09 46.25
CA ASN A 2 -4.95 -14.03 46.11
C ASN A 2 -4.52 -12.59 45.74
N GLN A 3 -3.34 -12.15 46.22
CA GLN A 3 -2.83 -10.78 46.02
C GLN A 3 -2.68 -10.41 44.53
N ILE A 4 -2.42 -11.39 43.66
CA ILE A 4 -2.11 -11.18 42.24
C ILE A 4 -3.36 -10.83 41.41
N PRO A 5 -4.52 -11.53 41.50
CA PRO A 5 -5.75 -11.11 40.82
C PRO A 5 -6.18 -9.69 41.14
N MET A 6 -6.11 -9.31 42.41
CA MET A 6 -6.47 -7.94 42.83
C MET A 6 -5.52 -6.89 42.24
N GLN A 7 -4.22 -7.19 42.17
CA GLN A 7 -3.24 -6.34 41.50
C GLN A 7 -3.52 -6.22 40.00
N TYR A 8 -3.86 -7.32 39.32
CA TYR A 8 -4.21 -7.34 37.90
C TYR A 8 -5.43 -6.45 37.61
N PHE A 9 -6.53 -6.61 38.34
CA PHE A 9 -7.75 -5.83 38.08
C PHE A 9 -7.63 -4.35 38.48
N ASN A 10 -6.80 -4.03 39.48
CA ASN A 10 -6.46 -2.65 39.82
C ASN A 10 -5.66 -1.97 38.70
N LEU A 11 -4.59 -2.61 38.22
CA LEU A 11 -3.83 -2.14 37.06
C LEU A 11 -4.71 -2.05 35.82
N ALA A 12 -5.66 -2.97 35.65
CA ALA A 12 -6.61 -2.93 34.56
C ALA A 12 -7.45 -1.66 34.56
N LYS A 13 -7.99 -1.28 35.72
CA LYS A 13 -8.77 -0.05 35.84
C LYS A 13 -7.97 1.20 35.44
N GLU A 14 -6.71 1.29 35.88
CA GLU A 14 -5.80 2.39 35.54
C GLU A 14 -5.40 2.38 34.05
N ASN A 15 -5.06 1.21 33.52
CA ASN A 15 -4.67 1.05 32.12
C ASN A 15 -5.82 1.37 31.17
N TYR A 16 -7.05 0.98 31.51
CA TYR A 16 -8.23 1.34 30.73
C TYR A 16 -8.47 2.85 30.69
N SER A 17 -8.24 3.56 31.79
CA SER A 17 -8.33 5.03 31.78
C SER A 17 -7.25 5.69 30.92
N LYS A 18 -6.06 5.10 30.84
CA LYS A 18 -4.91 5.72 30.15
C LYS A 18 -4.85 5.39 28.67
N TYR A 19 -5.17 4.16 28.30
CA TYR A 19 -4.98 3.62 26.94
C TYR A 19 -6.29 3.26 26.24
N GLY A 20 -7.43 3.44 26.94
CA GLY A 20 -8.75 3.08 26.44
C GLY A 20 -9.16 1.63 26.72
N LEU A 21 -10.37 1.25 26.29
CA LEU A 21 -10.90 -0.10 26.52
C LEU A 21 -10.49 -1.13 25.43
N SER A 22 -9.80 -0.70 24.36
CA SER A 22 -9.25 -1.58 23.30
C SER A 22 -7.90 -2.20 23.68
N VAL A 23 -7.81 -2.69 24.92
CA VAL A 23 -6.55 -3.08 25.56
C VAL A 23 -6.60 -4.54 26.03
N ILE A 24 -5.55 -5.28 25.70
CA ILE A 24 -5.21 -6.60 26.24
C ILE A 24 -4.14 -6.40 27.29
N GLN A 25 -4.29 -7.03 28.46
CA GLN A 25 -3.29 -6.98 29.52
C GLN A 25 -2.71 -8.37 29.74
N LEU A 26 -1.40 -8.45 29.63
CA LEU A 26 -0.61 -9.66 29.83
C LEU A 26 0.24 -9.48 31.08
N ILE A 27 -0.10 -10.22 32.13
CA ILE A 27 0.63 -10.19 33.39
C ILE A 27 1.62 -11.34 33.47
N GLN A 28 2.88 -11.03 33.78
CA GLN A 28 3.91 -12.03 33.93
C GLN A 28 3.74 -12.77 35.27
N ILE A 29 3.67 -14.09 35.18
CA ILE A 29 3.69 -15.01 36.32
C ILE A 29 4.75 -16.08 36.04
N GLY A 30 5.93 -15.90 36.65
CA GLY A 30 7.10 -16.73 36.37
C GLY A 30 7.53 -16.67 34.90
N LYS A 31 7.42 -17.78 34.18
CA LYS A 31 7.82 -17.91 32.76
C LYS A 31 6.65 -17.77 31.77
N PHE A 32 5.47 -17.38 32.24
CA PHE A 32 4.27 -17.23 31.43
C PHE A 32 3.73 -15.81 31.49
N TYR A 33 3.14 -15.37 30.38
CA TYR A 33 2.19 -14.27 30.36
C TYR A 33 0.78 -14.83 30.45
N GLU A 34 -0.02 -14.26 31.35
CA GLU A 34 -1.39 -14.66 31.59
C GLU A 34 -2.37 -13.49 31.36
N LEU A 35 -3.60 -13.84 31.00
CA LEU A 35 -4.73 -12.92 30.86
C LEU A 35 -5.92 -13.49 31.63
N TRP A 36 -6.54 -12.64 32.45
CA TRP A 36 -7.63 -13.03 33.36
C TRP A 36 -8.91 -12.23 33.09
N HIS A 37 -10.06 -12.88 33.33
CA HIS A 37 -11.39 -12.29 33.23
C HIS A 37 -12.32 -12.79 34.34
N GLU A 38 -13.18 -11.90 34.87
CA GLU A 38 -14.21 -12.26 35.84
C GLU A 38 -15.46 -12.82 35.12
N PRO A 39 -15.91 -14.04 35.45
CA PRO A 39 -17.15 -14.60 34.90
C PRO A 39 -18.36 -13.70 35.19
N ASP A 40 -19.38 -13.75 34.34
CA ASP A 40 -20.67 -13.06 34.49
C ASP A 40 -20.60 -11.52 34.63
N THR A 41 -19.44 -10.93 34.34
CA THR A 41 -19.26 -9.47 34.33
C THR A 41 -19.55 -8.96 32.91
N PRO A 42 -20.54 -8.06 32.72
CA PRO A 42 -20.85 -7.55 31.37
C PRO A 42 -19.61 -6.91 30.76
N SER A 43 -19.36 -7.23 29.48
CA SER A 43 -18.23 -6.65 28.75
C SER A 43 -18.34 -5.12 28.78
N ARG A 44 -17.22 -4.45 29.12
CA ARG A 44 -17.11 -2.99 28.99
C ARG A 44 -17.09 -2.54 27.52
N GLN A 45 -17.04 -3.49 26.59
CA GLN A 45 -17.08 -3.25 25.15
C GLN A 45 -18.52 -3.41 24.67
N GLN A 46 -19.02 -2.39 23.99
CA GLN A 46 -20.29 -2.44 23.29
C GLN A 46 -20.01 -2.50 21.80
N ALA A 47 -20.89 -3.12 21.03
CA ALA A 47 -20.79 -3.10 19.58
C ALA A 47 -22.08 -2.56 18.98
N TYR A 48 -21.91 -1.74 17.97
CA TYR A 48 -22.98 -1.11 17.21
C TYR A 48 -22.73 -1.37 15.73
N SER A 49 -23.80 -1.46 14.97
CA SER A 49 -23.71 -1.37 13.52
C SER A 49 -23.36 0.08 13.11
N GLN A 50 -22.77 0.25 11.93
CA GLN A 50 -22.54 1.58 11.37
C GLN A 50 -23.84 2.40 11.31
N ALA A 51 -24.95 1.79 10.89
CA ALA A 51 -26.24 2.47 10.82
C ALA A 51 -26.68 3.03 12.18
N GLU A 52 -26.55 2.24 13.25
CA GLU A 52 -26.93 2.65 14.61
C GLU A 52 -26.09 3.82 15.13
N LEU A 53 -24.80 3.89 14.77
CA LEU A 53 -23.93 5.01 15.14
C LEU A 53 -24.27 6.32 14.40
N LEU A 54 -25.01 6.24 13.29
CA LEU A 54 -25.31 7.37 12.41
C LEU A 54 -26.71 7.98 12.58
N VAL A 55 -27.59 7.34 13.35
CA VAL A 55 -28.95 7.87 13.59
C VAL A 55 -28.92 8.89 14.73
N GLU A 56 -29.15 10.17 14.39
CA GLU A 56 -29.44 11.23 15.36
C GLU A 56 -30.83 11.01 15.96
N SER A 57 -30.93 10.44 17.17
CA SER A 57 -31.89 10.77 18.25
C SER A 57 -32.10 9.59 19.21
N SER A 58 -31.88 9.87 20.51
CA SER A 58 -32.52 9.37 21.75
C SER A 58 -33.03 7.92 21.94
N MET A 59 -32.92 7.02 20.97
CA MET A 59 -33.21 5.59 21.11
C MET A 59 -31.89 4.83 20.94
N ARG A 60 -31.07 4.77 22.00
CA ARG A 60 -29.94 3.83 22.01
C ARG A 60 -30.51 2.42 21.84
N SER A 61 -30.37 1.85 20.64
CA SER A 61 -30.64 0.44 20.41
C SER A 61 -29.84 -0.40 21.40
N ARG A 62 -30.37 -1.56 21.80
CA ARG A 62 -29.62 -2.46 22.69
C ARG A 62 -28.29 -2.82 22.00
N PRO A 63 -27.14 -2.64 22.68
CA PRO A 63 -25.85 -2.97 22.09
C PRO A 63 -25.81 -4.44 21.68
N LEU A 64 -25.14 -4.75 20.57
CA LEU A 64 -24.89 -6.13 20.16
C LEU A 64 -24.04 -6.83 21.23
N GLU A 65 -24.34 -8.09 21.54
CA GLU A 65 -23.49 -8.87 22.45
C GLU A 65 -22.04 -8.93 21.92
N VAL A 66 -21.10 -8.62 22.80
CA VAL A 66 -19.67 -8.66 22.52
C VAL A 66 -19.05 -9.78 23.35
N THR A 67 -18.48 -10.77 22.68
CA THR A 67 -17.64 -11.81 23.30
C THR A 67 -16.53 -11.13 24.10
N PRO A 68 -16.29 -11.50 25.37
CA PRO A 68 -15.28 -10.85 26.20
C PRO A 68 -13.87 -10.98 25.58
N PRO A 69 -12.95 -10.03 25.86
CA PRO A 69 -11.62 -10.02 25.25
C PRO A 69 -10.85 -11.33 25.40
N ILE A 70 -11.00 -12.03 26.53
CA ILE A 70 -10.34 -13.32 26.76
C ILE A 70 -10.75 -14.38 25.73
N GLU A 71 -12.03 -14.43 25.34
CA GLU A 71 -12.55 -15.37 24.34
C GLU A 71 -12.12 -15.00 22.93
N GLN A 72 -12.14 -13.70 22.61
CA GLN A 72 -11.63 -13.21 21.33
C GLN A 72 -10.16 -13.55 21.15
N VAL A 73 -9.34 -13.32 22.18
CA VAL A 73 -7.90 -13.60 22.15
C VAL A 73 -7.61 -15.10 22.13
N ALA A 74 -8.33 -15.88 22.94
CA ALA A 74 -8.19 -17.34 22.95
C ALA A 74 -8.53 -17.95 21.58
N SER A 75 -9.61 -17.51 20.95
CA SER A 75 -9.97 -17.93 19.58
C SER A 75 -8.93 -17.48 18.54
N LEU A 76 -8.46 -16.23 18.64
CA LEU A 76 -7.48 -15.68 17.71
C LEU A 76 -6.12 -16.37 17.79
N LEU A 77 -5.69 -16.78 18.98
CA LEU A 77 -4.40 -17.41 19.23
C LEU A 77 -4.47 -18.94 19.30
N ASP A 78 -5.65 -19.54 19.06
CA ASP A 78 -5.92 -20.96 19.21
C ASP A 78 -5.49 -21.52 20.59
N MET A 79 -5.94 -20.84 21.65
CA MET A 79 -5.60 -21.15 23.04
C MET A 79 -6.82 -21.59 23.84
N ARG A 80 -6.59 -22.45 24.84
CA ARG A 80 -7.64 -22.91 25.75
C ARG A 80 -7.82 -21.95 26.93
N ILE A 81 -9.07 -21.66 27.26
CA ILE A 81 -9.43 -20.98 28.51
C ILE A 81 -9.59 -22.03 29.61
N THR A 82 -9.02 -21.74 30.78
CA THR A 82 -9.06 -22.61 31.96
C THR A 82 -9.67 -21.88 33.14
N SER A 83 -10.18 -22.63 34.12
CA SER A 83 -10.89 -22.08 35.29
C SER A 83 -10.43 -22.80 36.57
N PRO A 84 -9.42 -22.28 37.29
CA PRO A 84 -8.88 -22.95 38.48
C PRO A 84 -9.78 -22.74 39.72
N GLY A 85 -10.82 -23.58 39.91
CA GLY A 85 -11.60 -23.68 41.16
C GLY A 85 -13.11 -23.33 41.10
N LYS A 86 -13.85 -23.40 42.22
CA LYS A 86 -15.33 -23.25 42.27
C LYS A 86 -15.88 -21.80 42.21
N ARG A 87 -15.03 -20.78 42.17
CA ARG A 87 -15.36 -19.34 41.93
C ARG A 87 -14.37 -18.73 40.92
N SER A 88 -14.00 -19.50 39.92
CA SER A 88 -12.74 -19.31 39.21
C SER A 88 -12.80 -18.28 38.10
N LEU A 89 -11.90 -17.30 38.20
CA LEU A 89 -11.51 -16.43 37.11
C LEU A 89 -11.21 -17.28 35.86
N LEU A 90 -11.68 -16.81 34.70
CA LEU A 90 -11.24 -17.38 33.44
C LEU A 90 -9.80 -16.95 33.20
N GLN A 91 -8.93 -17.91 32.89
CA GLN A 91 -7.50 -17.71 32.66
C GLN A 91 -7.08 -18.31 31.32
N MET A 92 -6.26 -17.56 30.58
CA MET A 92 -5.44 -18.08 29.49
C MET A 92 -4.00 -17.58 29.64
N GLY A 93 -3.04 -18.24 28.98
CA GLY A 93 -1.66 -17.76 28.99
C GLY A 93 -0.73 -18.55 28.08
N PHE A 94 0.46 -18.01 27.84
CA PHE A 94 1.49 -18.60 27.00
C PHE A 94 2.91 -18.27 27.51
N PRO A 95 3.94 -19.04 27.15
CA PRO A 95 5.31 -18.79 27.61
C PRO A 95 5.86 -17.43 27.15
N VAL A 96 6.64 -16.75 27.99
CA VAL A 96 7.22 -15.43 27.68
C VAL A 96 8.01 -15.41 26.37
N TYR A 97 8.71 -16.51 26.03
CA TYR A 97 9.51 -16.58 24.79
C TYR A 97 8.68 -16.59 23.50
N SER A 98 7.38 -16.93 23.54
CA SER A 98 6.49 -16.91 22.37
C SER A 98 5.76 -15.57 22.19
N PHE A 99 5.99 -14.60 23.08
CA PHE A 99 5.31 -13.31 23.09
C PHE A 99 5.37 -12.56 21.76
N THR A 100 6.56 -12.45 21.16
CA THR A 100 6.75 -11.73 19.89
C THR A 100 5.92 -12.33 18.75
N THR A 101 5.71 -13.65 18.76
CA THR A 101 4.89 -14.33 17.75
C THR A 101 3.42 -13.96 17.90
N HIS A 102 2.88 -14.03 19.12
CA HIS A 102 1.48 -13.69 19.38
C HIS A 102 1.19 -12.18 19.28
N LEU A 103 2.16 -11.34 19.63
CA LEU A 103 2.02 -9.88 19.58
C LEU A 103 1.60 -9.39 18.20
N SER A 104 2.25 -9.87 17.14
CA SER A 104 1.93 -9.48 15.76
C SER A 104 0.46 -9.72 15.41
N THR A 105 -0.05 -10.92 15.72
CA THR A 105 -1.45 -11.31 15.48
C THR A 105 -2.44 -10.41 16.23
N LEU A 106 -2.13 -10.05 17.48
CA LEU A 106 -2.99 -9.17 18.29
C LEU A 106 -3.00 -7.74 17.74
N LEU A 107 -1.83 -7.20 17.41
CA LEU A 107 -1.71 -5.87 16.82
C LEU A 107 -2.41 -5.79 15.46
N ASP A 108 -2.33 -6.83 14.63
CA ASP A 108 -3.01 -6.91 13.33
C ASP A 108 -4.54 -6.93 13.42
N LYS A 109 -5.08 -7.36 14.57
CA LYS A 109 -6.50 -7.23 14.93
C LYS A 109 -6.85 -5.93 15.66
N GLY A 110 -5.94 -4.96 15.69
CA GLY A 110 -6.18 -3.65 16.27
C GLY A 110 -6.23 -3.66 17.80
N TRP A 111 -5.61 -4.64 18.48
CA TRP A 111 -5.48 -4.59 19.93
C TRP A 111 -4.30 -3.71 20.34
N THR A 112 -4.47 -2.94 21.42
CA THR A 112 -3.33 -2.41 22.20
C THR A 112 -2.96 -3.46 23.25
N VAL A 113 -1.70 -3.87 23.31
CA VAL A 113 -1.22 -4.91 24.24
C VAL A 113 -0.34 -4.27 25.31
N ILE A 114 -0.72 -4.45 26.57
CA ILE A 114 0.03 -3.97 27.74
C ILE A 114 0.70 -5.17 28.40
N VAL A 115 2.01 -5.06 28.56
CA VAL A 115 2.84 -6.06 29.24
C VAL A 115 3.14 -5.59 30.64
N ILE A 116 2.88 -6.45 31.62
CA ILE A 116 3.09 -6.20 33.04
C ILE A 116 4.11 -7.23 33.55
N ASP A 117 5.36 -6.81 33.72
CA ASP A 117 6.45 -7.71 34.12
C ASP A 117 6.65 -7.76 35.64
N GLU A 118 7.27 -8.84 36.12
CA GLU A 118 7.73 -8.98 37.50
C GLU A 118 9.00 -8.14 37.73
N LEU A 119 8.95 -7.24 38.72
CA LEU A 119 10.12 -6.47 39.14
C LEU A 119 11.06 -7.33 39.98
N VAL A 120 12.37 -7.16 39.77
CA VAL A 120 13.41 -7.85 40.56
C VAL A 120 13.47 -7.23 41.96
N THR A 121 12.77 -7.82 42.92
CA THR A 121 12.84 -7.43 44.33
C THR A 121 13.79 -8.36 45.08
N GLY A 122 14.87 -7.83 45.64
CA GLY A 122 15.94 -8.59 46.33
C GLY A 122 15.56 -9.29 47.64
N LYS A 123 14.27 -9.57 47.92
CA LYS A 123 13.81 -10.19 49.18
C LYS A 123 12.61 -11.13 48.95
N SER A 124 12.46 -12.10 49.86
CA SER A 124 11.31 -13.01 49.97
C SER A 124 10.03 -12.25 50.35
N GLY A 125 9.34 -11.72 49.35
CA GLY A 125 8.03 -11.06 49.46
C GLY A 125 7.25 -11.19 48.16
N PRO A 126 5.97 -10.75 48.11
CA PRO A 126 5.20 -10.74 46.88
C PRO A 126 5.92 -9.88 45.83
N LYS A 127 6.28 -10.48 44.70
CA LYS A 127 6.94 -9.79 43.59
C LYS A 127 6.07 -8.60 43.15
N GLN A 128 6.66 -7.41 43.15
CA GLN A 128 6.00 -6.23 42.59
C GLN A 128 5.89 -6.39 41.07
N ARG A 129 4.84 -5.82 40.49
CA ARG A 129 4.57 -5.87 39.05
C ARG A 129 4.20 -4.49 38.57
N ALA A 130 4.74 -4.10 37.43
CA ALA A 130 4.49 -2.80 36.83
C ALA A 130 4.35 -2.96 35.31
N VAL A 131 3.64 -2.02 34.69
CA VAL A 131 3.60 -1.94 33.23
C VAL A 131 5.01 -1.70 32.72
N SER A 132 5.54 -2.67 31.98
CA SER A 132 6.88 -2.58 31.41
C SER A 132 6.84 -1.99 30.01
N GLN A 133 5.86 -2.40 29.19
CA GLN A 133 5.71 -1.97 27.80
C GLN A 133 4.25 -1.90 27.38
N VAL A 134 3.96 -0.98 26.44
CA VAL A 134 2.67 -0.86 25.78
C VAL A 134 2.89 -0.85 24.28
N TYR A 135 2.26 -1.80 23.60
CA TYR A 135 2.31 -1.95 22.15
C TYR A 135 0.96 -1.56 21.58
N SER A 136 0.97 -0.70 20.57
CA SER A 136 -0.22 -0.41 19.77
C SER A 136 0.07 -0.65 18.29
N PRO A 137 -0.95 -0.78 17.42
CA PRO A 137 -0.77 -1.11 16.01
C PRO A 137 0.22 -0.23 15.25
N SER A 138 0.36 1.05 15.62
CA SER A 138 1.31 2.00 15.01
C SER A 138 2.53 2.32 15.88
N CYS A 139 2.58 1.81 17.13
CA CYS A 139 3.66 2.05 18.08
C CYS A 139 4.52 0.79 18.33
N ASN A 140 4.74 0.00 17.27
CA ASN A 140 5.62 -1.17 17.32
C ASN A 140 6.90 -0.91 16.53
N LEU A 141 8.06 -1.25 17.12
CA LEU A 141 9.38 -1.10 16.48
C LEU A 141 9.85 -2.39 15.77
N GLU A 142 9.13 -3.50 15.96
CA GLU A 142 9.48 -4.76 15.31
C GLU A 142 9.36 -4.69 13.79
N ASP A 143 10.13 -5.54 13.11
CA ASP A 143 10.34 -5.47 11.66
C ASP A 143 9.02 -5.71 10.90
N GLY A 144 8.60 -4.71 10.12
CA GLY A 144 7.41 -4.74 9.28
C GLY A 144 7.74 -4.38 7.83
N SER A 145 6.99 -4.96 6.87
CA SER A 145 7.16 -4.64 5.44
C SER A 145 6.72 -3.20 5.10
N GLU A 146 5.78 -2.66 5.86
CA GLU A 146 5.24 -1.31 5.70
C GLU A 146 5.38 -0.50 6.98
N LEU A 147 5.48 0.83 6.86
CA LEU A 147 5.48 1.75 8.00
C LEU A 147 4.05 2.05 8.40
N ALA A 148 3.69 1.70 9.63
CA ALA A 148 2.44 2.14 10.23
C ALA A 148 2.56 3.59 10.69
N TYR A 149 1.52 4.38 10.44
CA TYR A 149 1.43 5.78 10.84
C TYR A 149 0.22 6.01 11.76
N VAL A 150 0.42 6.89 12.74
CA VAL A 150 -0.64 7.55 13.50
C VAL A 150 -0.99 8.85 12.80
N LEU A 151 -2.28 9.07 12.52
CA LEU A 151 -2.82 10.33 12.03
C LEU A 151 -3.42 11.13 13.20
N SER A 152 -2.87 12.30 13.49
CA SER A 152 -3.42 13.24 14.48
C SER A 152 -4.14 14.39 13.77
N ILE A 153 -5.32 14.71 14.27
CA ILE A 153 -6.20 15.76 13.76
C ILE A 153 -6.55 16.68 14.92
N TYR A 154 -6.27 17.97 14.75
CA TYR A 154 -6.72 19.01 15.64
C TYR A 154 -7.71 19.92 14.91
N PHE A 155 -8.89 20.12 15.48
CA PHE A 155 -9.88 21.07 14.97
C PHE A 155 -9.74 22.41 15.70
N SER A 156 -9.38 23.47 14.96
CA SER A 156 -9.41 24.83 15.49
C SER A 156 -10.82 25.43 15.41
N GLN A 157 -11.03 26.57 16.07
CA GLN A 157 -12.30 27.30 16.03
C GLN A 157 -12.51 28.09 14.72
N GLU A 158 -11.46 28.30 13.91
CA GLU A 158 -11.46 29.16 12.71
C GLU A 158 -11.59 28.37 11.39
N ASP A 159 -12.27 27.21 11.40
CA ASP A 159 -12.37 26.32 10.23
C ASP A 159 -11.01 25.89 9.62
N LEU A 160 -9.94 25.96 10.42
CA LEU A 160 -8.62 25.40 10.13
C LEU A 160 -8.40 24.11 10.92
N MET A 161 -7.75 23.14 10.29
CA MET A 161 -7.37 21.86 10.89
C MET A 161 -5.86 21.69 10.83
N GLY A 162 -5.29 21.20 11.94
CA GLY A 162 -3.92 20.74 11.99
C GLY A 162 -3.86 19.23 11.77
N ILE A 163 -3.15 18.79 10.74
CA ILE A 163 -2.95 17.37 10.45
C ILE A 163 -1.49 17.02 10.69
N ALA A 164 -1.21 15.99 11.49
CA ALA A 164 0.12 15.46 11.72
C ALA A 164 0.15 13.93 11.53
N LEU A 165 1.14 13.44 10.81
CA LEU A 165 1.44 12.02 10.66
C LEU A 165 2.69 11.69 11.47
N PHE A 166 2.72 10.53 12.13
CA PHE A 166 3.92 10.04 12.82
C PHE A 166 4.08 8.53 12.67
N SER A 167 5.29 8.07 12.37
CA SER A 167 5.64 6.65 12.44
C SER A 167 6.67 6.39 13.53
N ALA A 168 6.33 5.51 14.48
CA ALA A 168 7.25 5.11 15.54
C ALA A 168 8.47 4.34 15.00
N MET A 169 8.29 3.62 13.89
CA MET A 169 9.29 2.73 13.31
C MET A 169 10.54 3.47 12.81
N ASN A 170 10.39 4.66 12.22
CA ASN A 170 11.53 5.45 11.74
C ASN A 170 11.61 6.85 12.40
N GLY A 171 10.62 7.22 13.23
CA GLY A 171 10.53 8.54 13.86
C GLY A 171 10.17 9.67 12.89
N HIS A 172 9.66 9.34 11.70
CA HIS A 172 9.25 10.32 10.70
C HIS A 172 7.95 11.01 11.11
N SER A 173 7.93 12.34 11.00
CA SER A 173 6.75 13.17 11.21
C SER A 173 6.52 14.13 10.06
N ILE A 174 5.25 14.31 9.70
CA ILE A 174 4.82 15.18 8.61
C ILE A 174 3.65 16.02 9.09
N MET A 175 3.57 17.29 8.71
CA MET A 175 2.49 18.18 9.11
C MET A 175 1.90 18.97 7.95
N PHE A 176 0.57 19.16 8.00
CA PHE A 176 -0.20 19.90 7.01
C PHE A 176 -1.24 20.80 7.70
N PRO A 177 -1.24 22.12 7.42
CA PRO A 177 -2.37 22.97 7.75
C PRO A 177 -3.44 22.79 6.67
N VAL A 178 -4.68 22.56 7.07
CA VAL A 178 -5.77 22.26 6.13
C VAL A 178 -6.98 23.13 6.45
N SER A 179 -7.44 23.90 5.48
CA SER A 179 -8.72 24.62 5.60
C SER A 179 -9.89 23.63 5.52
N TRP A 180 -11.01 23.94 6.16
CA TRP A 180 -12.19 23.09 6.12
C TRP A 180 -12.73 22.88 4.69
N ALA A 181 -12.55 23.85 3.81
CA ALA A 181 -12.89 23.73 2.38
C ALA A 181 -12.09 22.63 1.68
N ASP A 182 -10.85 22.41 2.11
CA ASP A 182 -9.92 21.43 1.55
C ASP A 182 -9.91 20.09 2.29
N ARG A 183 -10.83 19.87 3.24
CA ARG A 183 -10.88 18.66 4.08
C ARG A 183 -10.87 17.36 3.28
N ASP A 184 -11.52 17.31 2.12
CA ASP A 184 -11.60 16.10 1.30
C ASP A 184 -10.23 15.70 0.72
N LYS A 185 -9.28 16.64 0.63
CA LYS A 185 -7.90 16.37 0.21
C LYS A 185 -7.15 15.49 1.23
N VAL A 186 -7.52 15.52 2.50
CA VAL A 186 -6.89 14.71 3.58
C VAL A 186 -7.10 13.21 3.33
N ALA A 187 -8.20 12.82 2.70
CA ALA A 187 -8.44 11.43 2.32
C ALA A 187 -7.30 10.84 1.47
N ARG A 188 -6.52 11.69 0.79
CA ARG A 188 -5.34 11.24 0.04
C ARG A 188 -4.22 10.69 0.91
N LEU A 189 -4.06 11.23 2.12
CA LEU A 189 -3.07 10.74 3.08
C LEU A 189 -3.41 9.32 3.55
N LEU A 190 -4.71 9.02 3.70
CA LEU A 190 -5.21 7.69 4.08
C LEU A 190 -4.88 6.61 3.03
N ILE A 191 -4.75 7.01 1.78
CA ILE A 191 -4.37 6.12 0.67
C ILE A 191 -2.83 5.99 0.61
N SER A 192 -2.14 7.11 0.75
CA SER A 192 -0.69 7.21 0.54
C SER A 192 0.14 6.60 1.67
N TYR A 193 -0.38 6.67 2.88
CA TYR A 193 0.26 6.17 4.10
C TYR A 193 -0.60 5.09 4.73
N ARG A 194 0.04 4.06 5.30
CA ARG A 194 -0.67 3.01 6.02
C ARG A 194 -1.08 3.50 7.41
N ILE A 195 -2.21 4.18 7.48
CA ILE A 195 -2.78 4.68 8.74
C ILE A 195 -3.44 3.51 9.49
N ARG A 196 -2.97 3.21 10.70
CA ARG A 196 -3.55 2.17 11.57
C ARG A 196 -4.23 2.74 12.83
N GLU A 197 -3.81 3.92 13.25
CA GLU A 197 -4.38 4.64 14.39
C GLU A 197 -4.69 6.09 13.98
N ILE A 198 -5.87 6.58 14.34
CA ILE A 198 -6.28 7.97 14.17
C ILE A 198 -6.58 8.56 15.53
N VAL A 199 -6.07 9.76 15.77
CA VAL A 199 -6.25 10.50 17.02
C VAL A 199 -6.85 11.85 16.70
N ILE A 200 -7.99 12.14 17.30
CA ILE A 200 -8.71 13.40 17.13
C ILE A 200 -8.68 14.15 18.45
N TRP A 201 -8.21 15.39 18.40
CA TRP A 201 -8.21 16.32 19.52
C TRP A 201 -9.28 17.38 19.28
N ALA A 202 -10.33 17.32 20.11
CA ALA A 202 -11.49 18.19 20.05
C ALA A 202 -11.50 19.09 21.29
N ASN A 203 -11.50 20.42 21.11
CA ASN A 203 -11.63 21.35 22.23
C ASN A 203 -13.12 21.51 22.58
N ALA A 204 -13.56 20.90 23.67
CA ALA A 204 -14.94 20.98 24.13
C ALA A 204 -15.23 22.37 24.75
N GLY A 205 -15.60 23.34 23.90
CA GLY A 205 -16.36 24.52 24.31
C GLY A 205 -17.87 24.25 24.34
N VAL A 206 -18.69 25.29 24.56
CA VAL A 206 -20.16 25.22 24.49
C VAL A 206 -20.58 24.76 23.07
N GLY A 207 -20.96 23.48 22.93
CA GLY A 207 -21.37 22.88 21.64
C GLY A 207 -20.75 21.50 21.31
N SER A 208 -20.48 20.65 22.30
CA SER A 208 -19.85 19.32 22.13
C SER A 208 -20.58 18.39 21.15
N GLU A 209 -21.92 18.41 21.10
CA GLU A 209 -22.71 17.59 20.17
C GLU A 209 -22.49 18.00 18.71
N ILE A 210 -22.42 19.30 18.41
CA ILE A 210 -22.18 19.82 17.05
C ILE A 210 -20.78 19.41 16.56
N LEU A 211 -19.78 19.48 17.44
CA LEU A 211 -18.41 19.10 17.10
C LEU A 211 -18.29 17.58 16.87
N ILE A 212 -18.97 16.78 17.68
CA ILE A 212 -19.04 15.33 17.51
C ILE A 212 -19.69 14.99 16.16
N ASN A 213 -20.82 15.61 15.80
CA ASN A 213 -21.49 15.36 14.53
C ASN A 213 -20.64 15.82 13.34
N LYS A 214 -19.96 16.97 13.44
CA LYS A 214 -18.96 17.40 12.45
C LYS A 214 -17.85 16.37 12.26
N VAL A 215 -17.31 15.80 13.34
CA VAL A 215 -16.30 14.74 13.28
C VAL A 215 -16.86 13.49 12.62
N TYR A 216 -18.06 13.03 12.99
CA TYR A 216 -18.68 11.87 12.35
C TYR A 216 -18.92 12.09 10.85
N HIS A 217 -19.50 13.22 10.45
CA HIS A 217 -19.70 13.53 9.04
C HIS A 217 -18.38 13.58 8.25
N LEU A 218 -17.31 14.08 8.85
CA LEU A 218 -15.98 14.10 8.24
C LEU A 218 -15.40 12.68 8.11
N LEU A 219 -15.49 11.86 9.16
CA LEU A 219 -15.05 10.46 9.14
C LEU A 219 -15.82 9.64 8.09
N ILE A 220 -17.12 9.88 7.92
CA ILE A 220 -17.93 9.28 6.86
C ILE A 220 -17.49 9.78 5.48
N GLY A 221 -17.30 11.09 5.32
CA GLY A 221 -16.85 11.69 4.06
C GLY A 221 -15.51 11.12 3.58
N TRP A 222 -14.59 10.86 4.52
CA TRP A 222 -13.31 10.22 4.25
C TRP A 222 -13.38 8.69 4.12
N ASN A 223 -14.57 8.11 4.27
CA ASN A 223 -14.82 6.66 4.26
C ASN A 223 -13.94 5.91 5.28
N LEU A 224 -13.70 6.53 6.43
CA LEU A 224 -12.94 5.91 7.51
C LEU A 224 -13.78 4.80 8.16
N PHE A 225 -15.05 5.04 8.43
CA PHE A 225 -15.95 3.97 8.87
C PHE A 225 -16.25 2.96 7.75
N PRO A 226 -16.49 1.69 8.11
CA PRO A 226 -16.85 0.66 7.14
C PRO A 226 -18.06 1.07 6.32
N LEU A 227 -18.05 0.71 5.05
CA LEU A 227 -19.10 1.13 4.12
C LEU A 227 -20.43 0.41 4.41
N GLU A 228 -20.39 -0.84 4.85
CA GLU A 228 -21.57 -1.65 5.13
C GLU A 228 -22.33 -1.14 6.36
N PRO A 229 -23.63 -0.80 6.25
CA PRO A 229 -24.44 -0.33 7.38
C PRO A 229 -24.47 -1.33 8.55
N SER A 230 -24.35 -2.63 8.26
CA SER A 230 -24.31 -3.74 9.22
C SER A 230 -22.92 -4.03 9.78
N ALA A 231 -21.87 -3.34 9.34
CA ALA A 231 -20.52 -3.58 9.85
C ALA A 231 -20.46 -3.33 11.35
N LYS A 232 -19.91 -4.32 12.08
CA LYS A 232 -19.76 -4.26 13.53
C LYS A 232 -18.64 -3.28 13.87
N ILE A 233 -18.97 -2.19 14.55
CA ILE A 233 -18.03 -1.23 15.11
C ILE A 233 -18.06 -1.40 16.61
N GLU A 234 -16.91 -1.74 17.18
CA GLU A 234 -16.77 -1.88 18.61
C GLU A 234 -16.50 -0.50 19.22
N VAL A 235 -17.44 -0.06 20.03
CA VAL A 235 -17.38 1.20 20.79
C VAL A 235 -16.88 0.87 22.19
N MET A 236 -15.81 1.55 22.56
CA MET A 236 -14.98 1.17 23.70
C MET A 236 -14.92 2.29 24.74
N GLY A 237 -16.07 2.88 25.08
CA GLY A 237 -16.21 3.95 26.09
C GLY A 237 -17.65 4.37 26.39
N GLU A 238 -18.00 4.48 27.68
CA GLU A 238 -19.06 5.38 28.18
C GLU A 238 -18.41 6.56 28.90
N ALA A 239 -19.13 7.69 28.99
CA ALA A 239 -18.73 8.85 29.80
C ALA A 239 -18.64 8.44 31.28
N LEU A 240 -17.48 7.96 31.70
CA LEU A 240 -17.19 7.75 33.11
C LEU A 240 -17.08 9.12 33.79
N PRO A 241 -17.87 9.40 34.85
CA PRO A 241 -17.74 10.64 35.59
C PRO A 241 -16.32 10.70 36.16
N ASN A 242 -15.56 11.73 35.78
CA ASN A 242 -14.17 12.04 36.17
C ASN A 242 -13.03 11.62 35.22
N LEU A 243 -13.32 11.16 33.99
CA LEU A 243 -12.29 10.99 32.95
C LEU A 243 -12.50 12.01 31.82
N PRO A 244 -11.46 12.71 31.33
CA PRO A 244 -11.59 13.55 30.14
C PRO A 244 -12.11 12.67 29.00
N CYS A 245 -13.33 12.96 28.54
CA CYS A 245 -14.15 12.03 27.76
C CYS A 245 -13.38 11.49 26.54
N TYR A 246 -13.20 10.17 26.54
CA TYR A 246 -12.46 9.40 25.54
C TYR A 246 -13.41 8.44 24.83
N LEU A 247 -13.62 8.64 23.53
CA LEU A 247 -14.32 7.67 22.68
C LEU A 247 -13.27 6.94 21.85
N SER A 248 -13.30 5.61 21.91
CA SER A 248 -12.43 4.75 21.09
C SER A 248 -13.27 3.80 20.26
N TYR A 249 -12.93 3.69 18.98
CA TYR A 249 -13.59 2.80 18.05
C TYR A 249 -12.55 1.84 17.50
N ARG A 250 -12.93 0.57 17.43
CA ARG A 250 -12.17 -0.46 16.76
C ARG A 250 -13.04 -1.14 15.73
N TYR A 251 -12.58 -1.20 14.49
CA TYR A 251 -13.31 -1.82 13.40
C TYR A 251 -12.38 -2.24 12.27
N GLU A 252 -12.89 -3.12 11.41
CA GLU A 252 -12.25 -3.52 10.17
C GLU A 252 -12.69 -2.57 9.04
N ASN A 253 -11.75 -1.87 8.42
CA ASN A 253 -12.04 -0.93 7.33
C ASN A 253 -12.34 -1.67 6.00
N ASN A 254 -12.65 -0.91 4.95
CA ASN A 254 -12.98 -1.49 3.63
C ASN A 254 -11.83 -2.30 3.00
N ASN A 255 -10.59 -2.06 3.44
CA ASN A 255 -9.41 -2.80 3.02
C ASN A 255 -9.17 -4.07 3.86
N ARG A 256 -10.09 -4.42 4.76
CA ARG A 256 -9.95 -5.53 5.73
C ARG A 256 -8.77 -5.36 6.69
N GLU A 257 -8.39 -4.12 6.94
CA GLU A 257 -7.41 -3.77 7.97
C GLU A 257 -8.12 -3.22 9.20
N TRP A 258 -7.63 -3.61 10.37
CA TRP A 258 -8.14 -3.07 11.63
C TRP A 258 -7.60 -1.67 11.87
N LEU A 259 -8.53 -0.73 12.04
CA LEU A 259 -8.27 0.66 12.39
C LEU A 259 -8.71 0.92 13.83
N LEU A 260 -7.90 1.71 14.55
CA LEU A 260 -8.25 2.29 15.83
C LEU A 260 -8.45 3.79 15.68
N LEU A 261 -9.59 4.30 16.17
CA LEU A 261 -9.90 5.72 16.20
C LEU A 261 -10.08 6.16 17.65
N HIS A 262 -9.35 7.19 18.05
CA HIS A 262 -9.38 7.77 19.38
C HIS A 262 -9.84 9.22 19.30
N ILE A 263 -10.86 9.60 20.05
CA ILE A 263 -11.38 10.97 20.13
C ILE A 263 -11.23 11.46 21.57
N TYR A 264 -10.41 12.49 21.75
CA TYR A 264 -10.16 13.15 23.02
C TYR A 264 -10.97 14.46 23.08
N MET A 265 -11.92 14.52 24.01
CA MET A 265 -12.76 15.71 24.26
C MET A 265 -12.10 16.62 25.29
N GLY A 266 -10.96 17.20 24.91
CA GLY A 266 -10.16 18.09 25.75
C GLY A 266 -8.73 18.18 25.24
N ILE A 267 -8.16 19.37 25.29
CA ILE A 267 -6.76 19.63 24.97
C ILE A 267 -6.06 20.22 26.19
N ASN A 268 -4.78 19.89 26.36
CA ASN A 268 -3.95 20.55 27.34
C ASN A 268 -3.80 22.04 26.96
N ALA A 269 -4.29 22.94 27.82
CA ALA A 269 -4.24 24.37 27.59
C ALA A 269 -2.81 24.92 27.39
N GLU A 270 -1.79 24.26 27.96
CA GLU A 270 -0.39 24.64 27.76
C GLU A 270 0.07 24.49 26.30
N TRP A 271 -0.59 23.63 25.50
CA TRP A 271 -0.23 23.44 24.09
C TRP A 271 -0.46 24.69 23.23
N PHE A 272 -1.28 25.64 23.70
CA PHE A 272 -1.45 26.93 23.04
C PHE A 272 -0.37 27.96 23.39
N SER A 273 0.44 27.69 24.42
CA SER A 273 1.53 28.58 24.83
C SER A 273 2.76 28.38 23.94
N LYS A 274 3.18 29.44 23.25
CA LYS A 274 4.38 29.44 22.40
C LYS A 274 5.64 29.01 23.17
N ASN A 275 5.81 29.50 24.40
CA ASN A 275 6.94 29.12 25.26
C ASN A 275 6.94 27.62 25.58
N TYR A 276 5.76 27.03 25.82
CA TYR A 276 5.63 25.59 26.07
C TYR A 276 5.95 24.78 24.81
N GLN A 277 5.43 25.21 23.65
CA GLN A 277 5.70 24.59 22.36
C GLN A 277 7.21 24.57 22.07
N GLU A 278 7.86 25.73 22.16
CA GLU A 278 9.31 25.89 21.94
C GLU A 278 10.14 25.03 22.90
N TYR A 279 9.83 25.09 24.20
CA TYR A 279 10.55 24.32 25.21
C TYR A 279 10.39 22.81 25.03
N THR A 280 9.17 22.34 24.78
CA THR A 280 8.87 20.91 24.67
C THR A 280 9.44 20.33 23.37
N LEU A 281 9.22 21.02 22.25
CA LEU A 281 9.67 20.54 20.93
C LEU A 281 11.19 20.64 20.78
N SER A 282 11.84 21.68 21.33
CA SER A 282 13.31 21.77 21.32
C SER A 282 13.99 20.64 22.07
N LYS A 283 13.38 20.13 23.15
CA LYS A 283 13.87 18.93 23.85
C LYS A 283 13.73 17.64 23.03
N ILE A 284 12.66 17.52 22.26
CA ILE A 284 12.34 16.32 21.46
C ILE A 284 13.20 16.27 20.19
N PHE A 285 13.31 17.39 19.47
CA PHE A 285 13.98 17.52 18.17
C PHE A 285 15.40 18.11 18.25
N LYS A 286 15.87 18.49 19.44
CA LYS A 286 17.21 19.06 19.69
C LYS A 286 17.54 20.29 18.83
N SER A 287 16.53 21.09 18.51
CA SER A 287 16.63 22.23 17.61
C SER A 287 15.45 23.19 17.81
N THR A 288 15.64 24.44 17.41
CA THR A 288 14.59 25.49 17.39
C THR A 288 14.18 25.74 15.94
N TRP A 289 12.91 25.47 15.61
CA TRP A 289 12.40 25.52 14.23
C TRP A 289 10.92 25.95 14.12
N THR A 290 10.29 26.28 15.26
CA THR A 290 8.84 26.48 15.37
C THR A 290 8.35 27.87 14.96
N GLU A 291 9.25 28.84 14.77
CA GLU A 291 8.89 30.26 14.57
C GLU A 291 8.00 30.51 13.33
N ASN A 292 8.25 29.77 12.23
CA ASN A 292 7.54 29.95 10.96
C ASN A 292 6.51 28.84 10.68
N VAL A 293 6.09 28.10 11.72
CA VAL A 293 5.19 26.95 11.57
C VAL A 293 3.79 27.35 12.01
N ASN A 294 2.78 26.92 11.25
CA ASN A 294 1.38 27.22 11.59
C ASN A 294 1.02 26.64 12.98
N PRO A 295 0.44 27.44 13.91
CA PRO A 295 0.10 26.99 15.25
C PRO A 295 -0.77 25.72 15.31
N VAL A 296 -1.72 25.54 14.37
CA VAL A 296 -2.59 24.35 14.36
C VAL A 296 -1.80 23.07 14.10
N ASN A 297 -0.72 23.15 13.32
CA ASN A 297 0.18 22.03 13.08
C ASN A 297 0.98 21.67 14.32
N LEU A 298 1.48 22.68 15.04
CA LEU A 298 2.22 22.47 16.29
C LEU A 298 1.34 21.78 17.33
N ILE A 299 0.06 22.18 17.45
CA ILE A 299 -0.90 21.54 18.34
C ILE A 299 -1.16 20.09 17.92
N SER A 300 -1.38 19.84 16.63
CA SER A 300 -1.59 18.48 16.11
C SER A 300 -0.37 17.57 16.32
N LEU A 301 0.84 18.11 16.15
CA LEU A 301 2.09 17.43 16.43
C LEU A 301 2.28 17.14 17.93
N LEU A 302 2.01 18.11 18.80
CA LEU A 302 2.03 17.88 20.26
C LEU A 302 1.03 16.80 20.65
N GLY A 303 -0.15 16.80 20.03
CA GLY A 303 -1.17 15.77 20.17
C GLY A 303 -0.65 14.37 19.82
N VAL A 304 -0.05 14.19 18.65
CA VAL A 304 0.51 12.88 18.27
C VAL A 304 1.68 12.49 19.18
N LEU A 305 2.58 13.42 19.51
CA LEU A 305 3.73 13.13 20.36
C LEU A 305 3.29 12.75 21.78
N GLN A 306 2.26 13.38 22.33
CA GLN A 306 1.68 13.01 23.62
C GLN A 306 1.09 11.60 23.55
N PHE A 307 0.29 11.30 22.52
CA PHE A 307 -0.29 9.97 22.30
C PHE A 307 0.77 8.86 22.23
N ILE A 308 1.88 9.11 21.53
CA ILE A 308 3.02 8.19 21.41
C ILE A 308 3.75 8.05 22.75
N LYS A 309 4.01 9.18 23.42
CA LYS A 309 4.71 9.24 24.72
C LYS A 309 3.96 8.44 25.79
N ASP A 310 2.64 8.50 25.79
CA ASP A 310 1.82 7.77 26.75
C ASP A 310 2.02 6.25 26.64
N ARG A 311 2.18 5.73 25.42
CA ARG A 311 2.46 4.30 25.14
C ARG A 311 3.91 3.94 25.45
N ASN A 312 4.86 4.68 24.89
CA ASN A 312 6.26 4.48 25.19
C ASN A 312 7.04 5.82 25.08
N PRO A 313 7.52 6.38 26.21
CA PRO A 313 8.19 7.67 26.22
C PRO A 313 9.54 7.65 25.50
N ASN A 314 10.12 6.48 25.24
CA ASN A 314 11.36 6.37 24.48
C ASN A 314 11.14 6.60 22.98
N LEU A 315 9.92 6.41 22.47
CA LEU A 315 9.60 6.59 21.04
C LEU A 315 9.64 8.04 20.57
N ILE A 316 9.63 9.02 21.49
CA ILE A 316 9.75 10.44 21.15
C ILE A 316 11.18 10.99 21.37
N LYS A 317 12.16 10.14 21.69
CA LYS A 317 13.54 10.59 21.92
C LYS A 317 14.29 10.78 20.59
N ASN A 318 15.00 11.91 20.47
CA ASN A 318 15.84 12.28 19.33
C ASN A 318 15.16 12.03 17.98
N LEU A 319 14.04 12.71 17.75
CA LEU A 319 13.36 12.65 16.46
C LEU A 319 14.04 13.55 15.44
N GLN A 320 13.92 13.18 14.16
CA GLN A 320 14.27 14.07 13.05
C GLN A 320 13.25 15.20 12.97
N LEU A 321 13.67 16.35 12.43
CA LEU A 321 12.75 17.48 12.21
C LEU A 321 11.55 17.05 11.35
N PRO A 322 10.33 17.50 11.69
CA PRO A 322 9.16 17.15 10.91
C PRO A 322 9.17 17.85 9.56
N GLU A 323 8.68 17.15 8.53
CA GLU A 323 8.42 17.73 7.23
C GLU A 323 7.18 18.63 7.31
N CYS A 324 7.37 19.92 7.00
CA CYS A 324 6.32 20.92 7.03
C CYS A 324 5.84 21.22 5.61
N HIS A 325 4.61 20.85 5.29
CA HIS A 325 4.00 21.19 4.00
C HIS A 325 2.90 22.22 4.17
N ASN A 326 2.80 23.14 3.20
CA ASN A 326 1.75 24.16 3.20
C ASN A 326 0.40 23.64 2.69
N SER A 327 0.38 22.47 2.06
CA SER A 327 -0.84 21.81 1.58
C SER A 327 -0.66 20.30 1.57
N VAL A 328 -1.75 19.57 1.80
CA VAL A 328 -1.82 18.10 1.66
C VAL A 328 -1.51 17.65 0.24
N ILE A 329 -1.79 18.51 -0.74
CA ILE A 329 -1.59 18.24 -2.14
C ILE A 329 -0.48 19.15 -2.67
N SER A 330 0.61 18.53 -3.11
CA SER A 330 1.65 19.25 -3.83
C SER A 330 1.17 19.60 -5.24
N PRO A 331 1.40 20.83 -5.74
CA PRO A 331 1.15 21.17 -7.14
C PRO A 331 2.05 20.38 -8.11
N LEU A 332 3.09 19.73 -7.59
CA LEU A 332 4.02 18.90 -8.35
C LEU A 332 3.61 17.42 -8.40
N ASN A 333 2.41 17.07 -7.95
CA ASN A 333 1.92 15.70 -7.95
C ASN A 333 0.72 15.52 -8.90
N LEU A 334 0.61 14.34 -9.50
CA LEU A 334 -0.61 13.86 -10.13
C LEU A 334 -1.60 13.45 -9.05
N ILE A 335 -2.76 14.09 -9.05
CA ILE A 335 -3.83 13.83 -8.10
C ILE A 335 -4.75 12.77 -8.68
N LEU A 336 -4.84 11.62 -8.00
CA LEU A 336 -5.76 10.54 -8.35
C LEU A 336 -7.12 10.81 -7.68
N CYS A 337 -8.15 11.04 -8.48
CA CYS A 337 -9.51 11.36 -8.02
C CYS A 337 -10.45 10.17 -8.20
N ASN A 338 -11.63 10.24 -7.54
CA ASN A 338 -12.69 9.23 -7.64
C ASN A 338 -12.19 7.79 -7.42
N ARG A 339 -11.28 7.60 -6.45
CA ARG A 339 -10.70 6.27 -6.14
C ARG A 339 -10.00 5.61 -7.33
N ALA A 340 -9.33 6.39 -8.18
CA ALA A 340 -8.62 5.86 -9.34
C ALA A 340 -7.61 4.76 -8.95
N GLU A 341 -7.01 4.80 -7.75
CA GLU A 341 -6.14 3.73 -7.28
C GLU A 341 -6.82 2.35 -7.19
N TYR A 342 -8.10 2.30 -6.83
CA TYR A 342 -8.88 1.06 -6.76
C TYR A 342 -9.47 0.68 -8.12
N GLN A 343 -9.94 1.67 -8.88
CA GLN A 343 -10.53 1.44 -10.21
C GLN A 343 -9.48 0.98 -11.24
N LEU A 344 -8.24 1.42 -11.10
CA LEU A 344 -7.10 1.05 -11.95
C LEU A 344 -6.31 -0.14 -11.42
N ASP A 345 -6.77 -0.79 -10.35
CA ASP A 345 -6.15 -1.99 -9.76
C ASP A 345 -4.67 -1.77 -9.38
N LEU A 346 -4.33 -0.61 -8.81
CA LEU A 346 -2.94 -0.27 -8.46
C LEU A 346 -2.40 -1.15 -7.32
N LEU A 347 -3.24 -1.40 -6.32
CA LEU A 347 -2.89 -2.18 -5.14
C LEU A 347 -3.44 -3.62 -5.24
N PRO A 348 -2.88 -4.58 -4.48
CA PRO A 348 -3.33 -5.96 -4.53
C PRO A 348 -4.79 -6.11 -4.09
N LYS A 349 -5.60 -6.77 -4.93
CA LYS A 349 -6.92 -7.32 -4.56
C LYS A 349 -6.80 -8.82 -4.29
N LYS A 350 -7.71 -9.40 -3.50
CA LYS A 350 -7.81 -10.87 -3.38
C LYS A 350 -8.10 -11.47 -4.77
N GLY A 351 -7.10 -12.11 -5.39
CA GLY A 351 -7.17 -12.66 -6.74
C GLY A 351 -5.78 -13.03 -7.29
N LYS A 352 -5.72 -13.77 -8.41
CA LYS A 352 -4.47 -14.40 -8.91
C LYS A 352 -3.35 -13.45 -9.38
N LEU A 353 -3.62 -12.18 -9.68
CA LEU A 353 -2.65 -11.26 -10.29
C LEU A 353 -2.08 -10.15 -9.39
N GLY A 354 -2.58 -9.98 -8.15
CA GLY A 354 -1.95 -9.08 -7.16
C GLY A 354 -1.91 -7.57 -7.47
N GLY A 355 -2.57 -7.06 -8.53
CA GLY A 355 -2.59 -5.63 -8.88
C GLY A 355 -1.28 -5.10 -9.47
N LEU A 356 -1.24 -3.84 -9.90
CA LEU A 356 -0.08 -3.23 -10.58
C LEU A 356 1.19 -3.25 -9.71
N LEU A 357 1.06 -2.92 -8.43
CA LEU A 357 2.19 -2.92 -7.49
C LEU A 357 2.89 -4.28 -7.48
N SER A 358 2.15 -5.39 -7.38
CA SER A 358 2.73 -6.74 -7.37
C SER A 358 3.39 -7.11 -8.70
N LEU A 359 2.96 -6.50 -9.81
CA LEU A 359 3.54 -6.75 -11.13
C LEU A 359 4.93 -6.11 -11.27
N VAL A 360 5.11 -4.90 -10.75
CA VAL A 360 6.34 -4.11 -10.94
C VAL A 360 7.27 -4.10 -9.72
N ASP A 361 6.86 -4.68 -8.60
CA ASP A 361 7.67 -4.82 -7.39
C ASP A 361 8.62 -6.03 -7.46
N PHE A 362 9.87 -5.73 -7.80
CA PHE A 362 11.03 -6.60 -7.68
C PHE A 362 12.03 -6.04 -6.65
N CYS A 363 11.60 -5.11 -5.80
CA CYS A 363 12.45 -4.53 -4.76
C CYS A 363 12.86 -5.62 -3.75
N SER A 364 14.12 -5.60 -3.35
CA SER A 364 14.69 -6.58 -2.41
C SER A 364 14.59 -6.12 -0.96
N THR A 365 14.61 -4.80 -0.73
CA THR A 365 14.55 -4.19 0.60
C THR A 365 13.15 -3.70 0.95
N ALA A 366 12.80 -3.70 2.24
CA ALA A 366 11.54 -3.14 2.70
C ALA A 366 11.43 -1.63 2.40
N MET A 367 12.56 -0.90 2.50
CA MET A 367 12.62 0.53 2.17
C MET A 367 12.31 0.79 0.69
N GLY A 368 12.87 -0.02 -0.23
CA GLY A 368 12.60 0.06 -1.66
C GLY A 368 11.13 -0.25 -2.00
N LYS A 369 10.55 -1.29 -1.38
CA LYS A 369 9.12 -1.61 -1.53
C LYS A 369 8.21 -0.45 -1.13
N ARG A 370 8.51 0.17 0.02
CA ARG A 370 7.77 1.35 0.49
C ARG A 370 7.89 2.53 -0.47
N LEU A 371 9.10 2.80 -0.97
CA LEU A 371 9.32 3.88 -1.93
C LEU A 371 8.59 3.63 -3.26
N LEU A 372 8.60 2.39 -3.78
CA LEU A 372 7.87 2.04 -5.01
C LEU A 372 6.36 2.22 -4.84
N LYS A 373 5.78 1.70 -3.75
CA LYS A 373 4.37 1.90 -3.41
C LYS A 373 4.05 3.39 -3.31
N PHE A 374 4.89 4.15 -2.62
CA PHE A 374 4.71 5.60 -2.49
C PHE A 374 4.73 6.32 -3.84
N ARG A 375 5.67 5.99 -4.75
CA ARG A 375 5.76 6.59 -6.09
C ARG A 375 4.54 6.28 -6.98
N LEU A 376 3.99 5.08 -6.90
CA LEU A 376 2.76 4.70 -7.63
C LEU A 376 1.52 5.42 -7.09
N LEU A 377 1.44 5.62 -5.79
CA LEU A 377 0.35 6.33 -5.13
C LEU A 377 0.56 7.85 -5.13
N ASN A 378 1.76 8.36 -5.39
CA ASN A 378 2.04 9.79 -5.48
C ASN A 378 2.89 10.08 -6.71
N PRO A 379 2.35 9.87 -7.92
CA PRO A 379 3.08 10.20 -9.14
C PRO A 379 3.33 11.71 -9.20
N ILE A 380 4.43 12.11 -9.82
CA ILE A 380 4.90 13.51 -9.86
C ILE A 380 4.74 14.11 -11.26
N THR A 381 4.76 15.43 -11.34
CA THR A 381 4.75 16.21 -12.59
C THR A 381 6.11 16.83 -12.91
N ASP A 382 7.05 16.81 -11.96
CA ASP A 382 8.41 17.31 -12.14
C ASP A 382 9.18 16.46 -13.16
N CYS A 383 9.36 17.03 -14.36
CA CYS A 383 10.04 16.39 -15.46
C CYS A 383 11.54 16.16 -15.21
N CYS A 384 12.20 16.97 -14.37
CA CYS A 384 13.61 16.80 -14.05
C CYS A 384 13.81 15.54 -13.22
N GLU A 385 13.05 15.39 -12.14
CA GLU A 385 13.07 14.22 -11.27
C GLU A 385 12.62 12.94 -12.01
N LEU A 386 11.58 13.02 -12.86
CA LEU A 386 11.18 11.88 -13.70
C LEU A 386 12.28 11.42 -14.66
N ASN A 387 12.95 12.36 -15.34
CA ASN A 387 14.06 12.04 -16.23
C ASN A 387 15.26 11.43 -15.48
N LEU A 388 15.52 11.87 -14.26
CA LEU A 388 16.53 11.27 -13.39
C LEU A 388 16.18 9.80 -13.11
N ARG A 389 14.94 9.52 -12.67
CA ARG A 389 14.48 8.14 -12.41
C ARG A 389 14.57 7.25 -13.65
N TYR A 390 14.16 7.74 -14.82
CA TYR A 390 14.26 6.97 -16.06
C TYR A 390 15.70 6.68 -16.48
N LYS A 391 16.63 7.59 -16.17
CA LYS A 391 18.07 7.42 -16.44
C LYS A 391 18.68 6.38 -15.50
N GLU A 392 18.30 6.39 -14.23
CA GLU A 392 18.71 5.36 -13.27
C GLU A 392 18.24 3.97 -13.71
N ILE A 393 16.98 3.82 -14.12
CA ILE A 393 16.45 2.58 -14.71
C ILE A 393 17.26 2.17 -15.94
N ALA A 394 17.51 3.10 -16.88
CA ALA A 394 18.30 2.81 -18.08
C ALA A 394 19.70 2.28 -17.74
N THR A 395 20.31 2.83 -16.69
CA THR A 395 21.64 2.43 -16.22
C THR A 395 21.61 1.02 -15.67
N PHE A 396 20.66 0.69 -14.80
CA PHE A 396 20.52 -0.67 -14.28
C PHE A 396 20.19 -1.69 -15.37
N LYS A 397 19.39 -1.33 -16.38
CA LYS A 397 19.16 -2.21 -17.54
C LYS A 397 20.47 -2.60 -18.22
N GLN A 398 21.34 -1.62 -18.50
CA GLN A 398 22.65 -1.87 -19.11
C GLN A 398 23.55 -2.74 -18.22
N LEU A 399 23.50 -2.58 -16.90
CA LEU A 399 24.30 -3.38 -15.97
C LEU A 399 23.82 -4.84 -15.89
N ILE A 400 22.50 -5.05 -15.92
CA ILE A 400 21.89 -6.39 -15.99
C ILE A 400 22.27 -7.07 -17.31
N ASP A 401 22.14 -6.36 -18.44
CA ASP A 401 22.45 -6.89 -19.77
C ASP A 401 23.93 -7.31 -19.89
N LYS A 402 24.84 -6.54 -19.28
CA LYS A 402 26.27 -6.86 -19.19
C LYS A 402 26.61 -7.91 -18.13
N LYS A 403 25.63 -8.40 -17.35
CA LYS A 403 25.82 -9.30 -16.20
C LYS A 403 26.80 -8.78 -15.15
N ILE A 404 26.94 -7.46 -15.04
CA ILE A 404 27.81 -6.78 -14.06
C ILE A 404 27.11 -6.69 -12.70
N PHE A 405 25.78 -6.63 -12.72
CA PHE A 405 24.97 -6.33 -11.54
C PHE A 405 23.73 -7.22 -11.45
N ASP A 406 23.43 -7.70 -10.24
CA ASP A 406 22.18 -8.40 -9.89
C ASP A 406 21.60 -7.85 -8.57
N ASN A 407 20.60 -8.52 -7.99
CA ASN A 407 20.00 -8.09 -6.72
C ASN A 407 20.59 -8.79 -5.49
N SER A 408 21.77 -9.42 -5.59
CA SER A 408 22.34 -10.21 -4.50
C SER A 408 22.65 -9.39 -3.25
N GLU A 409 23.32 -8.24 -3.38
CA GLU A 409 23.66 -7.39 -2.23
C GLU A 409 22.41 -6.84 -1.54
N LEU A 410 21.45 -6.32 -2.31
CA LEU A 410 20.23 -5.70 -1.79
C LEU A 410 19.38 -6.69 -0.97
N LYS A 411 19.37 -8.00 -1.32
CA LYS A 411 18.64 -9.04 -0.57
C LYS A 411 19.14 -9.21 0.86
N HIS A 412 20.40 -8.88 1.13
CA HIS A 412 21.00 -9.01 2.45
C HIS A 412 20.89 -7.75 3.30
N ILE A 413 20.49 -6.62 2.71
CA ILE A 413 20.25 -5.37 3.44
C ILE A 413 18.90 -5.46 4.16
N ARG A 414 18.95 -5.42 5.49
CA ARG A 414 17.77 -5.38 6.36
C ARG A 414 17.12 -4.00 6.36
N ASP A 415 15.99 -3.86 7.03
CA ASP A 415 15.30 -2.58 7.14
C ASP A 415 16.07 -1.60 8.04
N LEU A 416 17.03 -0.88 7.44
CA LEU A 416 17.87 0.08 8.13
C LEU A 416 17.05 1.21 8.77
N SER A 417 15.92 1.62 8.20
CA SER A 417 15.09 2.68 8.77
C SER A 417 14.56 2.32 10.17
N SER A 418 14.16 1.06 10.39
CA SER A 418 13.74 0.57 11.72
C SER A 418 14.94 0.35 12.64
N LEU A 419 16.00 -0.28 12.12
CA LEU A 419 17.19 -0.60 12.91
C LEU A 419 17.93 0.66 13.40
N HIS A 420 18.07 1.67 12.56
CA HIS A 420 18.62 2.97 12.93
C HIS A 420 17.75 3.64 13.99
N ARG A 421 16.42 3.57 13.88
CA ARG A 421 15.53 4.13 14.90
C ARG A 421 15.69 3.44 16.24
N GLN A 422 15.78 2.11 16.27
CA GLN A 422 16.06 1.35 17.49
C GLN A 422 17.41 1.76 18.10
N TRP A 423 18.45 1.91 17.27
CA TRP A 423 19.76 2.41 17.73
C TRP A 423 19.65 3.82 18.35
N VAL A 424 18.98 4.76 17.67
CA VAL A 424 18.75 6.13 18.17
C VAL A 424 18.07 6.11 19.54
N ILE A 425 17.04 5.27 19.70
CA ILE A 425 16.31 5.12 20.96
C ILE A 425 17.25 4.62 22.05
N CYS A 426 18.01 3.55 21.81
CA CYS A 426 18.93 2.97 22.80
C CYS A 426 20.03 3.96 23.21
N ALA A 427 20.64 4.65 22.24
CA ALA A 427 21.66 5.67 22.49
C ALA A 427 21.15 6.85 23.35
N SER A 428 19.82 7.04 23.42
CA SER A 428 19.16 8.17 24.08
C SER A 428 18.41 7.82 25.36
N SER A 429 18.09 6.54 25.59
CA SER A 429 17.18 6.10 26.66
C SER A 429 17.84 5.29 27.77
N GLY A 430 19.14 4.96 27.63
CA GLY A 430 19.82 4.03 28.55
C GLY A 430 19.37 2.58 28.39
N THR A 431 18.48 2.29 27.43
CA THR A 431 18.17 0.93 27.01
C THR A 431 19.28 0.39 26.11
N THR A 432 19.37 -0.93 25.98
CA THR A 432 20.46 -1.58 25.26
C THR A 432 19.95 -2.18 23.95
N LEU A 433 20.61 -1.84 22.84
CA LEU A 433 20.35 -2.46 21.56
C LEU A 433 20.84 -3.91 21.58
N PRO A 434 19.99 -4.92 21.32
CA PRO A 434 20.43 -6.31 21.31
C PRO A 434 21.61 -6.54 20.33
N PRO A 435 22.64 -7.34 20.68
CA PRO A 435 23.80 -7.60 19.80
C PRO A 435 23.38 -8.09 18.41
N LYS A 436 22.35 -8.93 18.35
CA LYS A 436 21.80 -9.44 17.08
C LYS A 436 21.29 -8.33 16.15
N LYS A 437 20.72 -7.25 16.69
CA LYS A 437 20.27 -6.09 15.89
C LYS A 437 21.48 -5.29 15.39
N LEU A 438 22.54 -5.15 16.19
CA LEU A 438 23.80 -4.54 15.75
C LEU A 438 24.48 -5.36 14.64
N SER A 439 24.48 -6.69 14.75
CA SER A 439 24.95 -7.60 13.68
C SER A 439 24.20 -7.36 12.37
N GLN A 440 22.86 -7.27 12.44
CA GLN A 440 22.03 -6.99 11.27
C GLN A 440 22.37 -5.64 10.62
N ILE A 441 22.61 -4.60 11.42
CA ILE A 441 23.05 -3.28 10.94
C ILE A 441 24.41 -3.40 10.26
N TYR A 442 25.39 -4.01 10.92
CA TYR A 442 26.75 -4.14 10.41
C TYR A 442 26.81 -4.89 9.08
N HIS A 443 26.15 -6.06 8.97
CA HIS A 443 26.10 -6.79 7.71
C HIS A 443 25.38 -5.99 6.62
N SER A 444 24.29 -5.29 6.95
CA SER A 444 23.60 -4.41 5.99
C SER A 444 24.53 -3.30 5.48
N TYR A 445 25.40 -2.74 6.32
CA TYR A 445 26.39 -1.76 5.91
C TYR A 445 27.46 -2.35 4.99
N LEU A 446 27.96 -3.56 5.28
CA LEU A 446 28.91 -4.25 4.39
C LEU A 446 28.33 -4.42 2.97
N PHE A 447 27.09 -4.94 2.86
CA PHE A 447 26.44 -5.10 1.57
C PHE A 447 26.11 -3.77 0.90
N ALA A 448 25.75 -2.72 1.66
CA ALA A 448 25.54 -1.39 1.12
C ALA A 448 26.85 -0.75 0.59
N SER A 449 27.98 -0.94 1.28
CA SER A 449 29.30 -0.48 0.83
C SER A 449 29.76 -1.22 -0.43
N GLN A 450 29.56 -2.55 -0.49
CA GLN A 450 29.81 -3.35 -1.70
C GLN A 450 28.95 -2.88 -2.89
N LEU A 451 27.67 -2.62 -2.64
CA LEU A 451 26.75 -2.06 -3.63
C LEU A 451 27.26 -0.72 -4.17
N ILE A 452 27.60 0.22 -3.28
CA ILE A 452 28.05 1.57 -3.66
C ILE A 452 29.38 1.51 -4.42
N SER A 453 30.34 0.72 -3.95
CA SER A 453 31.65 0.57 -4.61
C SER A 453 31.56 -0.02 -6.01
N LYS A 454 30.72 -1.03 -6.23
CA LYS A 454 30.43 -1.59 -7.58
C LYS A 454 29.85 -0.54 -8.54
N LEU A 455 29.01 0.36 -8.03
CA LEU A 455 28.42 1.43 -8.84
C LEU A 455 29.43 2.55 -9.16
N ILE A 456 30.38 2.82 -8.26
CA ILE A 456 31.44 3.82 -8.48
C ILE A 456 32.51 3.31 -9.46
N SER A 457 32.91 2.04 -9.35
CA SER A 457 34.01 1.48 -10.16
C SER A 457 33.69 1.27 -11.63
N SER A 458 32.43 1.37 -12.02
CA SER A 458 32.00 1.13 -13.39
C SER A 458 32.06 2.42 -14.21
N GLU A 459 33.10 2.59 -15.03
CA GLU A 459 33.37 3.78 -15.86
C GLU A 459 32.20 4.24 -16.76
N SER A 460 31.24 3.35 -17.05
CA SER A 460 30.05 3.65 -17.87
C SER A 460 28.80 4.10 -17.07
N ILE A 461 28.88 4.29 -15.76
CA ILE A 461 27.73 4.58 -14.89
C ILE A 461 27.59 6.08 -14.62
N ASN A 462 26.38 6.63 -14.85
CA ASN A 462 26.03 8.01 -14.55
C ASN A 462 24.87 8.08 -13.53
N ILE A 463 25.06 7.40 -12.40
CA ILE A 463 24.17 7.46 -11.23
C ILE A 463 24.71 8.55 -10.29
N GLN A 464 23.86 9.51 -9.93
CA GLN A 464 24.24 10.56 -9.00
C GLN A 464 24.26 10.01 -7.58
N LEU A 465 25.46 9.76 -7.04
CA LEU A 465 25.69 9.38 -5.66
C LEU A 465 26.29 10.58 -4.90
N PRO A 466 25.78 10.95 -3.71
CA PRO A 466 26.43 11.93 -2.87
C PRO A 466 27.84 11.43 -2.46
N PRO A 467 28.88 12.25 -2.66
CA PRO A 467 30.27 11.78 -2.61
C PRO A 467 30.73 11.34 -1.20
N LEU A 468 30.10 11.86 -0.15
CA LEU A 468 30.51 11.59 1.24
C LEU A 468 29.98 10.27 1.81
N ILE A 469 28.96 9.67 1.20
CA ILE A 469 28.24 8.54 1.82
C ILE A 469 29.08 7.26 1.82
N GLY A 470 29.76 6.96 0.71
CA GLY A 470 30.66 5.80 0.63
C GLY A 470 31.78 5.85 1.67
N PRO A 471 32.62 6.91 1.68
CA PRO A 471 33.72 7.04 2.64
C PRO A 471 33.26 7.07 4.11
N GLN A 472 32.15 7.75 4.43
CA GLN A 472 31.62 7.77 5.79
C GLN A 472 31.09 6.41 6.24
N LEU A 473 30.47 5.65 5.33
CA LEU A 473 30.00 4.30 5.61
C LEU A 473 31.16 3.34 5.87
N GLU A 474 32.23 3.40 5.07
CA GLU A 474 33.44 2.60 5.27
C GLU A 474 34.09 2.89 6.62
N SER A 475 34.23 4.18 6.99
CA SER A 475 34.75 4.59 8.30
C SER A 475 33.90 4.06 9.46
N LEU A 476 32.57 4.10 9.33
CA LEU A 476 31.66 3.55 10.34
C LEU A 476 31.80 2.03 10.48
N ILE A 477 31.88 1.30 9.36
CA ILE A 477 32.10 -0.16 9.36
C ILE A 477 33.40 -0.49 10.08
N GLU A 478 34.48 0.23 9.78
CA GLU A 478 35.77 0.01 10.41
C GLU A 478 35.73 0.28 11.92
N GLU A 479 35.13 1.39 12.36
CA GLU A 479 35.00 1.70 13.78
C GLU A 479 34.15 0.67 14.53
N ILE A 480 33.08 0.14 13.94
CA ILE A 480 32.30 -0.96 14.53
C ILE A 480 33.20 -2.19 14.70
N GLY A 481 33.97 -2.59 13.69
CA GLY A 481 34.86 -3.76 13.74
C GLY A 481 36.01 -3.61 14.75
N ARG A 482 36.50 -2.38 14.98
CA ARG A 482 37.53 -2.09 16.00
C ARG A 482 37.00 -2.21 17.43
N VAL A 483 35.71 -2.02 17.65
CA VAL A 483 35.10 -2.05 18.99
C VAL A 483 34.47 -3.40 19.30
N PHE A 484 33.80 -4.01 18.33
CA PHE A 484 32.97 -5.18 18.52
C PHE A 484 33.54 -6.41 17.81
N GLN A 485 33.42 -7.58 18.44
CA GLN A 485 33.64 -8.86 17.79
C GLN A 485 32.38 -9.22 17.02
N VAL A 486 32.36 -8.90 15.72
CA VAL A 486 31.15 -8.98 14.89
C VAL A 486 30.59 -10.41 14.83
N ASP A 487 31.44 -11.42 14.75
CA ASP A 487 31.02 -12.83 14.67
C ASP A 487 30.28 -13.29 15.94
N SER A 488 30.56 -12.68 17.09
CA SER A 488 29.91 -12.98 18.37
C SER A 488 28.56 -12.25 18.55
N LEU A 489 28.24 -11.26 17.70
CA LEU A 489 27.02 -10.46 17.83
C LEU A 489 25.73 -11.22 17.52
N THR A 490 25.79 -12.46 17.01
CA THR A 490 24.57 -13.24 16.72
C THR A 490 23.86 -13.78 17.97
N GLY A 491 24.54 -13.79 19.11
CA GLY A 491 24.05 -14.34 20.39
C GLY A 491 23.78 -13.28 21.47
N ASP A 492 24.00 -13.68 22.72
CA ASP A 492 23.90 -12.80 23.89
C ASP A 492 25.09 -11.82 23.99
N PHE A 493 25.20 -11.07 25.08
CA PHE A 493 26.33 -10.15 25.35
C PHE A 493 27.69 -10.84 25.59
N LYS A 494 27.79 -12.15 25.35
CA LYS A 494 29.02 -12.90 25.57
C LYS A 494 29.99 -12.64 24.43
N ASP A 495 31.23 -12.26 24.78
CA ASP A 495 32.34 -12.07 23.83
C ASP A 495 32.03 -11.05 22.71
N VAL A 496 31.16 -10.07 22.95
CA VAL A 496 30.73 -9.08 21.93
C VAL A 496 31.70 -7.91 21.73
N LEU A 497 32.63 -7.70 22.68
CA LEU A 497 33.60 -6.61 22.64
C LEU A 497 34.97 -7.14 22.22
N GLN A 498 35.74 -6.32 21.51
CA GLN A 498 37.16 -6.59 21.32
C GLN A 498 37.90 -6.59 22.67
N PRO A 499 38.95 -7.42 22.84
CA PRO A 499 39.70 -7.50 24.09
C PRO A 499 40.29 -6.13 24.46
N SER A 500 40.05 -5.71 25.70
CA SER A 500 40.70 -4.54 26.31
C SER A 500 41.50 -4.99 27.55
N ASP A 501 42.47 -4.20 28.01
CA ASP A 501 43.27 -4.55 29.18
C ASP A 501 42.40 -4.90 30.40
N ASN A 502 41.36 -4.11 30.64
CA ASN A 502 40.43 -4.33 31.75
C ASN A 502 39.61 -5.62 31.59
N LEU A 503 39.07 -5.88 30.40
CA LEU A 503 38.27 -7.09 30.15
C LEU A 503 39.15 -8.34 30.20
N THR A 504 40.36 -8.26 29.65
CA THR A 504 41.36 -9.34 29.67
C THR A 504 41.77 -9.68 31.09
N ASN A 505 41.97 -8.67 31.96
CA ASN A 505 42.25 -8.87 33.38
C ASN A 505 41.09 -9.57 34.12
N LEU A 506 39.84 -9.19 33.84
CA LEU A 506 38.67 -9.85 34.44
C LEU A 506 38.54 -11.30 33.98
N PHE A 507 38.74 -11.58 32.69
CA PHE A 507 38.74 -12.94 32.17
C PHE A 507 39.88 -13.79 32.72
N ALA A 508 41.08 -13.21 32.89
CA ALA A 508 42.21 -13.90 33.53
C ALA A 508 41.88 -14.29 34.98
N GLN A 509 41.24 -13.40 35.75
CA GLN A 509 40.78 -13.72 37.11
C GLN A 509 39.73 -14.84 37.10
N GLN A 510 38.80 -14.82 36.15
CA GLN A 510 37.77 -15.85 36.01
C GLN A 510 38.38 -17.20 35.66
N GLN A 511 39.34 -17.21 34.73
CA GLN A 511 40.05 -18.42 34.31
C GLN A 511 40.90 -18.99 35.45
N MET A 512 41.56 -18.13 36.25
CA MET A 512 42.33 -18.55 37.42
C MET A 512 41.44 -19.26 38.46
N LEU A 513 40.27 -18.71 38.78
CA LEU A 513 39.35 -19.33 39.75
C LEU A 513 38.71 -20.62 39.22
N ARG A 514 38.41 -20.68 37.91
CA ARG A 514 37.92 -21.92 37.26
C ARG A 514 39.01 -23.00 37.24
N ALA A 515 40.25 -22.62 36.95
CA ALA A 515 41.40 -23.53 37.00
C ALA A 515 41.59 -24.07 38.43
N GLN A 516 41.48 -23.21 39.45
CA GLN A 516 41.54 -23.62 40.85
C GLN A 516 40.47 -24.67 41.21
N LEU A 517 39.22 -24.48 40.81
CA LEU A 517 38.15 -25.48 41.06
C LEU A 517 38.39 -26.79 40.31
N THR A 518 38.92 -26.70 39.08
CA THR A 518 39.21 -27.88 38.25
C THR A 518 40.37 -28.67 38.84
N GLU A 519 41.43 -27.98 39.26
CA GLU A 519 42.58 -28.57 39.95
C GLU A 519 42.16 -29.24 41.26
N TRP A 520 41.32 -28.58 42.07
CA TRP A 520 40.79 -29.19 43.30
C TRP A 520 39.95 -30.43 43.01
N ALA A 521 39.12 -30.41 41.95
CA ALA A 521 38.34 -31.58 41.55
C ALA A 521 39.24 -32.74 41.13
N GLU A 522 40.24 -32.48 40.29
CA GLU A 522 41.20 -33.49 39.79
C GLU A 522 42.06 -34.05 40.92
N GLN A 523 42.59 -33.20 41.80
CA GLN A 523 43.39 -33.63 42.97
C GLN A 523 42.55 -34.51 43.90
N THR A 524 41.33 -34.09 44.23
CA THR A 524 40.43 -34.88 45.08
C THR A 524 40.08 -36.21 44.42
N SER A 525 39.84 -36.18 43.11
CA SER A 525 39.56 -37.38 42.31
C SER A 525 40.75 -38.35 42.35
N ASN A 526 41.97 -37.83 42.17
CA ASN A 526 43.18 -38.64 42.10
C ASN A 526 43.53 -39.26 43.46
N ILE A 527 43.42 -38.47 44.54
CA ILE A 527 43.69 -38.92 45.91
C ILE A 527 42.74 -40.06 46.34
N VAL A 528 41.46 -39.96 45.99
CA VAL A 528 40.42 -40.88 46.53
C VAL A 528 40.12 -42.04 45.57
N PHE A 529 40.18 -41.81 44.26
CA PHE A 529 39.78 -42.75 43.23
C PHE A 529 40.91 -43.18 42.29
N GLN A 530 42.10 -42.56 42.40
CA GLN A 530 43.23 -42.80 41.48
C GLN A 530 42.88 -42.51 40.01
N ASP A 531 41.98 -41.54 39.78
CA ASP A 531 41.61 -41.04 38.46
C ASP A 531 41.34 -39.53 38.49
N THR A 532 41.21 -38.88 37.33
CA THR A 532 40.93 -37.42 37.22
C THR A 532 39.49 -37.09 36.87
N ILE A 533 38.62 -38.10 36.76
CA ILE A 533 37.29 -37.96 36.13
C ILE A 533 36.12 -38.28 37.07
N SER A 534 36.38 -38.85 38.26
CA SER A 534 35.34 -39.21 39.23
C SER A 534 34.66 -38.01 39.86
N ILE A 535 35.40 -36.90 39.99
CA ILE A 535 34.89 -35.63 40.49
C ILE A 535 35.12 -34.58 39.40
N LYS A 536 34.07 -33.84 39.03
CA LYS A 536 34.16 -32.76 38.04
C LYS A 536 33.64 -31.45 38.60
N ALA A 537 34.37 -30.36 38.34
CA ALA A 537 33.88 -29.01 38.62
C ALA A 537 32.90 -28.58 37.52
N GLU A 538 31.66 -28.26 37.90
CA GLU A 538 30.59 -27.87 36.98
C GLU A 538 29.80 -26.67 37.55
N CYS A 539 29.15 -25.90 36.67
CA CYS A 539 28.23 -24.84 37.08
C CYS A 539 26.77 -25.33 36.94
N PHE A 540 26.00 -25.21 38.01
CA PHE A 540 24.60 -25.62 38.09
C PHE A 540 23.68 -24.41 38.25
N ASN A 541 22.50 -24.46 37.64
CA ASN A 541 21.58 -23.31 37.56
C ASN A 541 21.05 -22.81 38.92
N LYS A 542 20.94 -23.66 39.94
CA LYS A 542 20.46 -23.26 41.28
C LYS A 542 21.61 -23.16 42.29
N GLU A 543 22.54 -24.09 42.21
CA GLU A 543 23.60 -24.30 43.20
C GLU A 543 24.90 -23.54 42.89
N GLY A 544 25.04 -23.02 41.66
CA GLY A 544 26.25 -22.35 41.19
C GLY A 544 27.37 -23.33 40.87
N TYR A 545 28.63 -22.89 40.98
CA TYR A 545 29.79 -23.76 40.81
C TYR A 545 29.91 -24.75 41.98
N ALA A 546 29.93 -26.05 41.66
CA ALA A 546 30.03 -27.14 42.62
C ALA A 546 30.67 -28.37 41.96
N PHE A 547 30.88 -29.44 42.74
CA PHE A 547 31.45 -30.68 42.24
C PHE A 547 30.36 -31.71 41.94
N SER A 548 30.57 -32.46 40.86
CA SER A 548 29.70 -33.53 40.38
C SER A 548 30.37 -34.87 40.63
N ILE A 549 29.71 -35.79 41.35
CA ILE A 549 30.22 -37.14 41.64
C ILE A 549 29.12 -38.19 41.48
N SER A 550 29.44 -39.41 41.03
CA SER A 550 28.44 -40.49 40.95
C SER A 550 27.99 -40.93 42.35
N SER A 551 26.70 -41.28 42.51
CA SER A 551 26.13 -41.71 43.79
C SER A 551 26.85 -42.91 44.41
N LYS A 552 27.36 -43.84 43.59
CA LYS A 552 28.09 -45.03 44.04
C LYS A 552 29.48 -44.72 44.63
N LYS A 553 30.09 -43.59 44.24
CA LYS A 553 31.45 -43.20 44.64
C LYS A 553 31.49 -42.29 45.87
N LEU A 554 30.35 -41.72 46.29
CA LEU A 554 30.28 -40.79 47.41
C LEU A 554 30.68 -41.42 48.76
N THR A 555 30.23 -42.64 49.03
CA THR A 555 30.54 -43.35 50.29
C THR A 555 32.03 -43.54 50.50
N LYS A 556 32.79 -43.78 49.42
CA LYS A 556 34.26 -43.90 49.46
C LYS A 556 34.94 -42.55 49.79
N LEU A 557 34.40 -41.46 49.26
CA LEU A 557 34.87 -40.09 49.55
C LEU A 557 34.60 -39.70 51.02
N GLU A 558 33.40 -39.99 51.52
CA GLU A 558 33.02 -39.74 52.92
C GLU A 558 33.91 -40.54 53.89
N HIS A 559 34.17 -41.82 53.58
CA HIS A 559 35.02 -42.66 54.41
C HIS A 559 36.48 -42.17 54.45
N TYR A 560 37.01 -41.74 53.30
CA TYR A 560 38.36 -41.16 53.20
C TYR A 560 38.47 -39.88 54.06
N MET A 561 37.48 -39.01 53.96
CA MET A 561 37.43 -37.75 54.72
C MET A 561 37.32 -37.98 56.23
N ALA A 562 36.55 -38.98 56.66
CA ALA A 562 36.43 -39.37 58.07
C ALA A 562 37.75 -39.90 58.66
N SER A 563 38.59 -40.57 57.85
CA SER A 563 39.90 -41.08 58.29
C SER A 563 41.02 -40.03 58.33
N ALA A 564 40.83 -38.88 57.68
CA ALA A 564 41.87 -37.86 57.49
C ALA A 564 42.01 -36.84 58.64
N SER A 565 41.16 -36.89 59.69
CA SER A 565 41.26 -36.06 60.91
C SER A 565 41.44 -34.55 60.68
N THR A 566 40.76 -33.95 59.69
CA THR A 566 40.77 -32.50 59.44
C THR A 566 39.46 -31.84 59.88
N PRO A 567 39.47 -30.77 60.71
CA PRO A 567 38.24 -30.28 61.37
C PRO A 567 37.25 -29.48 60.48
N ASP A 568 37.60 -29.14 59.24
CA ASP A 568 36.94 -28.01 58.55
C ASP A 568 36.40 -28.31 57.12
N ASN A 569 36.36 -29.58 56.72
CA ASN A 569 35.93 -30.00 55.38
C ASN A 569 34.69 -30.91 55.43
N SER A 570 33.54 -30.38 55.86
CA SER A 570 32.28 -31.10 55.73
C SER A 570 31.79 -31.08 54.28
N ILE A 571 31.48 -32.26 53.73
CA ILE A 571 30.85 -32.39 52.41
C ILE A 571 29.39 -31.97 52.56
N ILE A 572 28.98 -31.01 51.76
CA ILE A 572 27.60 -30.54 51.69
C ILE A 572 26.98 -31.09 50.41
N VAL A 573 26.01 -31.99 50.53
CA VAL A 573 25.24 -32.48 49.38
C VAL A 573 24.15 -31.46 49.06
N LEU A 574 24.26 -30.80 47.91
CA LEU A 574 23.34 -29.76 47.47
C LEU A 574 22.14 -30.32 46.70
N GLY A 575 22.28 -31.52 46.11
CA GLY A 575 21.20 -32.17 45.37
C GLY A 575 21.65 -33.36 44.53
N LYS A 576 20.75 -33.85 43.67
CA LYS A 576 20.99 -34.99 42.77
C LYS A 576 20.53 -34.67 41.35
N ARG A 577 21.35 -35.03 40.35
CA ARG A 577 21.04 -34.88 38.92
C ARG A 577 21.34 -36.20 38.20
N GLY A 578 20.29 -36.95 37.86
CA GLY A 578 20.43 -38.31 37.31
C GLY A 578 21.12 -39.25 38.29
N ASN A 579 22.21 -39.90 37.87
CA ASN A 579 23.03 -40.77 38.72
C ASN A 579 24.13 -40.04 39.51
N ASN A 580 24.28 -38.71 39.32
CA ASN A 580 25.30 -37.92 39.99
C ASN A 580 24.69 -37.08 41.13
N LEU A 581 25.47 -36.90 42.19
CA LEU A 581 25.21 -36.01 43.32
C LEU A 581 26.03 -34.74 43.12
N ILE A 582 25.43 -33.61 43.50
CA ILE A 582 26.07 -32.29 43.51
C ILE A 582 26.58 -32.08 44.93
N ILE A 583 27.89 -31.95 45.07
CA ILE A 583 28.56 -31.78 46.36
C ILE A 583 29.35 -30.47 46.39
N SER A 584 29.47 -29.89 47.58
CA SER A 584 30.23 -28.67 47.83
C SER A 584 30.90 -28.72 49.20
N SER A 585 31.75 -27.75 49.49
CA SER A 585 32.40 -27.53 50.79
C SER A 585 32.45 -26.02 51.05
N PRO A 586 32.74 -25.57 52.29
CA PRO A 586 32.90 -24.14 52.58
C PRO A 586 33.91 -23.44 51.64
N ALA A 587 35.01 -24.11 51.30
CA ALA A 587 36.03 -23.60 50.38
C ALA A 587 35.51 -23.49 48.93
N ILE A 588 34.85 -24.54 48.42
CA ILE A 588 34.24 -24.55 47.07
C ILE A 588 33.17 -23.46 46.98
N HIS A 589 32.31 -23.36 48.00
CA HIS A 589 31.24 -22.37 48.04
C HIS A 589 31.78 -20.94 48.03
N LYS A 590 32.88 -20.66 48.75
CA LYS A 590 33.55 -19.34 48.72
C LYS A 590 34.07 -18.97 47.33
N VAL A 591 34.70 -19.91 46.62
CA VAL A 591 35.17 -19.69 45.23
C VAL A 591 33.99 -19.55 44.28
N SER A 592 32.94 -20.35 44.45
CA SER A 592 31.69 -20.29 43.68
C SER A 592 31.02 -18.91 43.78
N ILE A 593 30.88 -18.36 44.99
CA ILE A 593 30.37 -17.00 45.20
C ILE A 593 31.25 -15.97 44.47
N LYS A 594 32.59 -16.08 44.61
CA LYS A 594 33.53 -15.15 43.96
C LYS A 594 33.44 -15.21 42.43
N LEU A 595 33.29 -16.40 41.85
CA LEU A 595 33.09 -16.60 40.41
C LEU A 595 31.77 -16.00 39.93
N ASN A 596 30.67 -16.23 40.65
CA ASN A 596 29.38 -15.66 40.31
C ASN A 596 29.39 -14.12 40.36
N LEU A 597 29.99 -13.53 41.40
CA LEU A 597 30.17 -12.07 41.51
C LEU A 597 31.04 -11.52 40.38
N LEU A 598 32.09 -12.25 39.99
CA LEU A 598 32.95 -11.86 38.88
C LEU A 598 32.22 -11.96 37.54
N GLU A 599 31.37 -12.98 37.33
CA GLU A 599 30.51 -13.11 36.16
C GLU A 599 29.51 -11.95 36.05
N GLU A 600 28.85 -11.57 37.15
CA GLU A 600 27.99 -10.40 37.19
C GLU A 600 28.76 -9.11 36.88
N HIS A 601 29.98 -8.97 37.41
CA HIS A 601 30.83 -7.81 37.15
C HIS A 601 31.24 -7.74 35.68
N VAL A 602 31.67 -8.86 35.07
CA VAL A 602 31.98 -8.95 33.64
C VAL A 602 30.76 -8.57 32.80
N ASN A 603 29.60 -9.17 33.07
CA ASN A 603 28.37 -8.87 32.34
C ASN A 603 27.98 -7.39 32.43
N THR A 604 28.13 -6.79 33.61
CA THR A 604 27.87 -5.37 33.84
C THR A 604 28.85 -4.50 33.07
N TYR A 605 30.15 -4.80 33.15
CA TYR A 605 31.20 -4.07 32.45
C TYR A 605 31.02 -4.14 30.93
N VAL A 606 30.75 -5.33 30.39
CA VAL A 606 30.51 -5.54 28.95
C VAL A 606 29.28 -4.74 28.51
N LYS A 607 28.15 -4.84 29.22
CA LYS A 607 26.93 -4.11 28.86
C LYS A 607 27.11 -2.59 28.94
N GLN A 608 27.82 -2.08 29.95
CA GLN A 608 28.10 -0.64 30.08
C GLN A 608 29.01 -0.14 28.96
N THR A 609 30.10 -0.85 28.69
CA THR A 609 31.05 -0.50 27.62
C THR A 609 30.36 -0.56 26.26
N TYR A 610 29.61 -1.63 25.98
CA TYR A 610 28.82 -1.78 24.77
C TYR A 610 27.87 -0.60 24.52
N ASN A 611 27.09 -0.20 25.53
CA ASN A 611 26.19 0.95 25.40
C ASN A 611 26.92 2.28 25.22
N ARG A 612 28.06 2.46 25.89
CA ARG A 612 28.89 3.67 25.77
C ARG A 612 29.43 3.81 24.35
N GLU A 613 30.00 2.76 23.79
CA GLU A 613 30.57 2.80 22.45
C GLU A 613 29.47 2.93 21.38
N LEU A 614 28.33 2.24 21.53
CA LEU A 614 27.18 2.44 20.64
C LEU A 614 26.69 3.89 20.62
N LYS A 615 26.66 4.54 21.79
CA LYS A 615 26.26 5.95 21.89
C LYS A 615 27.29 6.86 21.22
N LYS A 616 28.58 6.60 21.39
CA LYS A 616 29.67 7.33 20.73
C LYS A 616 29.55 7.24 19.21
N LEU A 617 29.41 6.04 18.68
CA LEU A 617 29.23 5.79 17.24
C LEU A 617 27.99 6.51 16.67
N TYR A 618 26.86 6.44 17.37
CA TYR A 618 25.65 7.17 16.98
C TYR A 618 25.89 8.68 16.89
N LEU A 619 26.55 9.28 17.88
CA LEU A 619 26.81 10.72 17.89
C LEU A 619 27.73 11.14 16.73
N SER A 620 28.70 10.30 16.36
CA SER A 620 29.61 10.55 15.25
C SER A 620 28.95 10.41 13.87
N TYR A 621 28.05 9.42 13.69
CA TYR A 621 27.60 9.00 12.36
C TYR A 621 26.10 9.15 12.08
N SER A 622 25.27 9.58 13.04
CA SER A 622 23.81 9.67 12.87
C SER A 622 23.33 10.47 11.64
N LYS A 623 24.12 11.44 11.15
CA LYS A 623 23.81 12.21 9.93
C LYS A 623 23.87 11.38 8.65
N LEU A 624 24.56 10.24 8.65
CA LEU A 624 24.69 9.33 7.51
C LEU A 624 23.43 8.48 7.29
N PHE A 625 22.65 8.23 8.36
CA PHE A 625 21.59 7.22 8.37
C PHE A 625 20.51 7.48 7.30
N LEU A 626 19.87 8.65 7.33
CA LEU A 626 18.81 8.99 6.38
C LEU A 626 19.31 9.09 4.92
N PRO A 627 20.44 9.75 4.61
CA PRO A 627 20.99 9.73 3.26
C PRO A 627 21.29 8.32 2.72
N LEU A 628 21.79 7.42 3.58
CA LEU A 628 22.05 6.03 3.21
C LEU A 628 20.75 5.26 2.91
N GLU A 629 19.75 5.37 3.78
CA GLU A 629 18.42 4.77 3.58
C GLU A 629 17.77 5.24 2.27
N ASN A 630 17.84 6.54 1.97
CA ASN A 630 17.28 7.13 0.76
C ASN A 630 17.99 6.64 -0.51
N ILE A 631 19.30 6.46 -0.48
CA ILE A 631 20.04 5.95 -1.64
C ILE A 631 19.73 4.48 -1.88
N ILE A 632 19.77 3.65 -0.83
CA ILE A 632 19.50 2.21 -0.97
C ILE A 632 18.08 2.01 -1.52
N SER A 633 17.08 2.70 -0.95
CA SER A 633 15.70 2.59 -1.44
C SER A 633 15.54 3.08 -2.87
N ARG A 634 16.16 4.21 -3.24
CA ARG A 634 16.14 4.73 -4.62
C ARG A 634 16.75 3.76 -5.61
N LEU A 635 17.92 3.20 -5.30
CA LEU A 635 18.62 2.24 -6.16
C LEU A 635 17.83 0.94 -6.32
N ASP A 636 17.22 0.44 -5.24
CA ASP A 636 16.38 -0.76 -5.26
C ASP A 636 15.15 -0.56 -6.16
N VAL A 637 14.49 0.60 -6.09
CA VAL A 637 13.37 0.93 -6.99
C VAL A 637 13.82 1.04 -8.45
N ALA A 638 14.98 1.65 -8.72
CA ALA A 638 15.50 1.77 -10.07
C ALA A 638 15.86 0.38 -10.66
N LEU A 639 16.47 -0.50 -9.86
CA LEU A 639 16.72 -1.88 -10.24
C LEU A 639 15.42 -2.64 -10.51
N SER A 640 14.43 -2.48 -9.64
CA SER A 640 13.10 -3.07 -9.82
C SER A 640 12.46 -2.64 -11.14
N GLY A 641 12.53 -1.34 -11.46
CA GLY A 641 12.07 -0.80 -12.73
C GLY A 641 12.83 -1.36 -13.94
N ALA A 642 14.14 -1.59 -13.80
CA ALA A 642 14.95 -2.20 -14.86
C ALA A 642 14.56 -3.67 -15.11
N ILE A 643 14.39 -4.45 -14.05
CA ILE A 643 13.94 -5.86 -14.12
C ILE A 643 12.56 -5.92 -14.78
N ALA A 644 11.61 -5.11 -14.32
CA ALA A 644 10.27 -5.04 -14.90
C ALA A 644 10.32 -4.65 -16.39
N ALA A 645 11.15 -3.66 -16.74
CA ALA A 645 11.27 -3.21 -18.11
C ALA A 645 11.87 -4.25 -19.06
N ILE A 646 12.86 -5.02 -18.61
CA ILE A 646 13.44 -6.12 -19.40
C ILE A 646 12.43 -7.26 -19.51
N LYS A 647 11.85 -7.69 -18.38
CA LYS A 647 10.96 -8.85 -18.31
C LYS A 647 9.70 -8.68 -19.16
N PHE A 648 9.11 -7.48 -19.16
CA PHE A 648 7.83 -7.21 -19.83
C PHE A 648 7.97 -6.40 -21.12
N ASN A 649 9.20 -6.16 -21.56
CA ASN A 649 9.52 -5.33 -22.72
C ASN A 649 8.81 -3.95 -22.63
N TYR A 650 9.02 -3.25 -21.52
CA TYR A 650 8.49 -1.90 -21.33
C TYR A 650 9.47 -0.86 -21.86
N THR A 651 8.90 0.25 -22.32
CA THR A 651 9.63 1.32 -23.00
C THR A 651 9.78 2.54 -22.10
N LYS A 652 10.91 3.24 -22.26
CA LYS A 652 11.18 4.51 -21.58
C LYS A 652 10.19 5.58 -22.08
N PRO A 653 9.43 6.25 -21.19
CA PRO A 653 8.60 7.38 -21.60
C PRO A 653 9.44 8.56 -22.10
N CYS A 654 8.95 9.24 -23.13
CA CYS A 654 9.52 10.48 -23.65
C CYS A 654 8.73 11.68 -23.13
N LEU A 655 9.34 12.44 -22.20
CA LEU A 655 8.73 13.67 -21.69
C LEU A 655 8.89 14.81 -22.68
N THR A 656 7.81 15.53 -22.96
CA THR A 656 7.84 16.70 -23.86
C THR A 656 7.97 17.98 -23.05
N PRO A 657 8.98 18.83 -23.31
CA PRO A 657 9.18 20.05 -22.54
C PRO A 657 8.02 21.04 -22.69
N THR A 658 7.70 21.67 -21.58
CA THR A 658 6.71 22.73 -21.41
C THR A 658 7.23 24.01 -22.08
N LYS A 659 6.69 24.41 -23.24
CA LYS A 659 7.15 25.61 -23.98
C LYS A 659 6.57 26.94 -23.45
N SER A 660 5.58 26.90 -22.54
CA SER A 660 4.93 28.08 -21.92
C SER A 660 4.27 27.71 -20.59
N GLN A 661 3.89 28.70 -19.76
CA GLN A 661 3.22 28.48 -18.46
C GLN A 661 1.82 27.82 -18.55
N GLN A 662 1.25 27.64 -19.75
CA GLN A 662 -0.06 27.00 -19.98
C GLN A 662 0.02 25.95 -21.09
N THR A 663 0.79 24.88 -20.90
CA THR A 663 0.78 23.76 -21.85
C THR A 663 -0.09 22.61 -21.35
N LYS A 664 -1.11 22.27 -22.15
CA LYS A 664 -2.03 21.13 -21.99
C LYS A 664 -1.34 19.79 -21.73
N GLY A 665 -1.81 19.01 -20.76
CA GLY A 665 -1.37 17.61 -20.60
C GLY A 665 -1.56 16.80 -21.90
N LEU A 666 -0.66 15.84 -22.14
CA LEU A 666 -0.60 15.10 -23.41
C LEU A 666 -0.23 13.64 -23.17
N ILE A 667 -0.94 12.74 -23.84
CA ILE A 667 -0.50 11.36 -24.04
C ILE A 667 -0.56 11.02 -25.54
N GLU A 668 0.55 10.47 -26.04
CA GLU A 668 0.62 9.78 -27.32
C GLU A 668 1.29 8.42 -27.11
N ALA A 669 0.64 7.34 -27.49
CA ALA A 669 1.16 6.00 -27.32
C ALA A 669 0.95 5.16 -28.58
N ILE A 670 1.96 4.36 -28.93
CA ILE A 670 1.92 3.37 -30.01
C ILE A 670 1.92 1.99 -29.38
N ASN A 671 1.01 1.12 -29.81
CA ASN A 671 0.82 -0.23 -29.25
C ASN A 671 0.74 -0.23 -27.72
N LEU A 672 -0.09 0.65 -27.15
CA LEU A 672 -0.37 0.68 -25.71
C LEU A 672 -1.02 -0.64 -25.27
N ARG A 673 -0.48 -1.26 -24.22
CA ARG A 673 -0.94 -2.52 -23.63
C ARG A 673 -1.43 -2.27 -22.21
N HIS A 674 -2.28 -3.16 -21.71
CA HIS A 674 -2.66 -3.16 -20.29
C HIS A 674 -1.69 -4.06 -19.49
N PRO A 675 -0.87 -3.51 -18.57
CA PRO A 675 0.16 -4.28 -17.84
C PRO A 675 -0.31 -5.57 -17.17
N LEU A 676 -1.47 -5.55 -16.51
CA LEU A 676 -2.00 -6.76 -15.85
C LEU A 676 -2.62 -7.78 -16.82
N VAL A 677 -3.32 -7.33 -17.86
CA VAL A 677 -4.04 -8.22 -18.78
C VAL A 677 -3.09 -8.95 -19.70
N GLU A 678 -1.98 -8.33 -20.13
CA GLU A 678 -0.98 -9.01 -20.94
C GLU A 678 -0.27 -10.17 -20.21
N GLN A 679 -0.35 -10.21 -18.88
CA GLN A 679 0.22 -11.28 -18.05
C GLN A 679 -0.78 -12.41 -17.76
N LEU A 680 -2.06 -12.21 -18.09
CA LEU A 680 -3.01 -13.30 -18.04
C LEU A 680 -2.60 -14.32 -19.11
N ASN A 681 -2.21 -15.51 -18.68
CA ASN A 681 -1.86 -16.63 -19.56
C ASN A 681 -3.14 -17.20 -20.22
N THR A 682 -3.82 -16.37 -20.99
CA THR A 682 -4.99 -16.71 -21.81
C THR A 682 -4.54 -17.21 -23.18
N GLN A 683 -5.36 -18.04 -23.81
CA GLN A 683 -5.12 -18.48 -25.20
C GLN A 683 -5.13 -17.31 -26.21
N GLU A 684 -5.70 -16.15 -25.83
CA GLU A 684 -5.77 -14.94 -26.66
C GLU A 684 -4.61 -13.98 -26.37
N LYS A 685 -4.03 -13.39 -27.42
CA LYS A 685 -3.03 -12.30 -27.29
C LYS A 685 -3.72 -11.01 -26.84
N CYS A 686 -3.10 -10.28 -25.91
CA CYS A 686 -3.55 -8.94 -25.53
C CYS A 686 -3.54 -7.99 -26.74
N VAL A 687 -4.65 -7.33 -27.02
CA VAL A 687 -4.77 -6.38 -28.13
C VAL A 687 -4.20 -5.03 -27.68
N SER A 688 -3.24 -4.51 -28.45
CA SER A 688 -2.64 -3.20 -28.24
C SER A 688 -3.39 -2.09 -28.99
N HIS A 689 -3.27 -0.84 -28.52
CA HIS A 689 -3.98 0.31 -29.08
C HIS A 689 -3.07 1.52 -29.29
N ASP A 690 -3.26 2.22 -30.40
CA ASP A 690 -2.65 3.54 -30.61
C ASP A 690 -3.56 4.62 -30.03
N ILE A 691 -3.00 5.50 -29.20
CA ILE A 691 -3.75 6.53 -28.46
C ILE A 691 -3.09 7.89 -28.66
N SER A 692 -3.88 8.93 -28.97
CA SER A 692 -3.41 10.31 -29.08
C SER A 692 -4.52 11.28 -28.64
N LEU A 693 -4.25 12.04 -27.57
CA LEU A 693 -5.20 12.96 -26.93
C LEU A 693 -4.85 14.45 -27.08
N GLU A 694 -3.91 14.81 -27.96
CA GLU A 694 -3.31 16.15 -28.04
C GLU A 694 -4.31 17.31 -28.02
N ASN A 695 -5.28 17.34 -28.93
CA ASN A 695 -6.25 18.43 -29.04
C ASN A 695 -7.72 17.97 -29.03
N LYS A 696 -7.96 16.70 -28.70
CA LYS A 696 -9.25 16.04 -28.94
C LYS A 696 -9.59 15.07 -27.82
N GLY A 697 -10.82 15.12 -27.34
CA GLY A 697 -11.39 14.04 -26.54
C GLY A 697 -11.71 12.83 -27.42
N MET A 698 -11.75 11.65 -26.81
CA MET A 698 -12.15 10.40 -27.46
C MET A 698 -13.47 9.91 -26.88
N LEU A 699 -14.42 9.61 -27.76
CA LEU A 699 -15.67 8.94 -27.42
C LEU A 699 -15.67 7.55 -28.03
N ILE A 700 -15.82 6.52 -27.20
CA ILE A 700 -15.75 5.11 -27.59
C ILE A 700 -17.13 4.48 -27.46
N PHE A 701 -17.73 4.15 -28.59
CA PHE A 701 -18.98 3.41 -28.68
C PHE A 701 -18.68 1.91 -28.67
N SER A 702 -19.27 1.15 -27.77
CA SER A 702 -19.02 -0.30 -27.76
C SER A 702 -20.04 -1.07 -26.94
N VAL A 703 -20.27 -2.30 -27.36
CA VAL A 703 -21.01 -3.30 -26.59
C VAL A 703 -20.24 -3.76 -25.36
N ASN A 704 -20.95 -4.36 -24.40
CA ASN A 704 -20.34 -4.94 -23.21
C ASN A 704 -19.49 -6.17 -23.59
N GLY A 705 -18.36 -6.37 -22.87
CA GLY A 705 -17.41 -7.46 -23.13
C GLY A 705 -16.36 -7.21 -24.22
N ALA A 706 -16.45 -6.13 -25.00
CA ALA A 706 -15.48 -5.84 -26.07
C ALA A 706 -14.14 -5.23 -25.59
N GLY A 707 -13.97 -4.99 -24.29
CA GLY A 707 -12.70 -4.51 -23.70
C GLY A 707 -12.60 -3.00 -23.41
N LYS A 708 -13.74 -2.28 -23.31
CA LYS A 708 -13.79 -0.83 -22.99
C LYS A 708 -13.03 -0.47 -21.72
N SER A 709 -13.42 -1.08 -20.61
CA SER A 709 -12.83 -0.82 -19.29
C SER A 709 -11.35 -1.21 -19.27
N THR A 710 -10.96 -2.27 -19.99
CA THR A 710 -9.54 -2.65 -20.17
C THR A 710 -8.75 -1.55 -20.86
N LEU A 711 -9.26 -0.95 -21.94
CA LEU A 711 -8.58 0.15 -22.61
C LEU A 711 -8.45 1.39 -21.71
N LEU A 712 -9.54 1.79 -21.02
CA LEU A 712 -9.50 2.91 -20.08
C LEU A 712 -8.45 2.68 -18.98
N LYS A 713 -8.46 1.50 -18.36
CA LYS A 713 -7.47 1.12 -17.34
C LYS A 713 -6.05 1.12 -17.90
N ALA A 714 -5.83 0.64 -19.13
CA ALA A 714 -4.52 0.65 -19.77
C ALA A 714 -3.96 2.08 -19.89
N ILE A 715 -4.78 3.04 -20.30
CA ILE A 715 -4.38 4.45 -20.40
C ILE A 715 -3.99 5.00 -19.03
N GLY A 716 -4.88 4.88 -18.03
CA GLY A 716 -4.64 5.41 -16.69
C GLY A 716 -3.42 4.81 -16.00
N VAL A 717 -3.26 3.49 -16.06
CA VAL A 717 -2.13 2.78 -15.45
C VAL A 717 -0.80 3.19 -16.08
N ASN A 718 -0.71 3.32 -17.40
CA ASN A 718 0.54 3.71 -18.06
C ASN A 718 0.91 5.18 -17.78
N VAL A 719 -0.07 6.08 -17.64
CA VAL A 719 0.18 7.46 -17.17
C VAL A 719 0.75 7.46 -15.76
N ILE A 720 0.18 6.65 -14.86
CA ILE A 720 0.68 6.50 -13.49
C ILE A 720 2.10 5.92 -13.47
N LEU A 721 2.37 4.87 -14.25
CA LEU A 721 3.72 4.29 -14.35
C LEU A 721 4.74 5.34 -14.81
N ALA A 722 4.43 6.08 -15.87
CA ALA A 722 5.30 7.16 -16.35
C ALA A 722 5.51 8.23 -15.25
N GLN A 723 4.45 8.79 -14.67
CA GLN A 723 4.58 9.82 -13.63
C GLN A 723 5.11 9.28 -12.28
N ALA A 724 5.18 7.96 -12.07
CA ALA A 724 5.90 7.36 -10.95
C ALA A 724 7.42 7.28 -11.21
N GLY A 725 7.86 7.51 -12.46
CA GLY A 725 9.24 7.37 -12.92
C GLY A 725 9.57 5.96 -13.42
N MET A 726 8.56 5.15 -13.77
CA MET A 726 8.70 3.77 -14.26
C MET A 726 8.54 3.71 -15.79
N TYR A 727 9.02 2.62 -16.39
CA TYR A 727 8.79 2.36 -17.82
C TYR A 727 7.37 1.85 -18.05
N VAL A 728 6.87 1.99 -19.27
CA VAL A 728 5.45 1.77 -19.62
C VAL A 728 5.26 0.65 -20.64
N ALA A 729 4.09 0.02 -20.61
CA ALA A 729 3.70 -1.06 -21.51
C ALA A 729 3.22 -0.52 -22.86
N ALA A 730 4.15 -0.01 -23.67
CA ALA A 730 3.92 0.49 -25.02
C ALA A 730 5.20 0.38 -25.86
N ASP A 731 5.10 0.48 -27.19
CA ASP A 731 6.27 0.52 -28.06
C ASP A 731 6.85 1.95 -28.15
N SER A 732 5.99 2.96 -28.01
CA SER A 732 6.37 4.36 -27.88
C SER A 732 5.38 5.05 -26.95
N PHE A 733 5.86 5.94 -26.08
CA PHE A 733 5.01 6.68 -25.16
C PHE A 733 5.55 8.08 -24.95
N ARG A 734 4.80 9.07 -25.42
CA ARG A 734 5.06 10.49 -25.24
C ARG A 734 4.12 11.04 -24.20
N LEU A 735 4.67 11.76 -23.23
CA LEU A 735 3.89 12.33 -22.13
C LEU A 735 4.24 13.81 -21.93
N ARG A 736 3.22 14.63 -21.76
CA ARG A 736 3.30 15.85 -20.97
C ARG A 736 2.51 15.60 -19.68
N PRO A 737 3.13 15.66 -18.50
CA PRO A 737 2.50 15.24 -17.25
C PRO A 737 1.13 15.88 -17.00
N TYR A 738 0.21 15.11 -16.46
CA TYR A 738 -1.10 15.56 -16.00
C TYR A 738 -1.05 15.92 -14.52
N ASN A 739 -1.89 16.87 -14.10
CA ASN A 739 -2.06 17.24 -12.69
C ASN A 739 -3.21 16.47 -12.04
N TYR A 740 -4.22 16.08 -12.81
CA TYR A 740 -5.36 15.30 -12.33
C TYR A 740 -5.62 14.08 -13.21
N LEU A 741 -5.83 12.92 -12.58
CA LEU A 741 -6.37 11.73 -13.22
C LEU A 741 -7.69 11.38 -12.53
N ILE A 742 -8.78 11.53 -13.26
CA ILE A 742 -10.13 11.38 -12.72
C ILE A 742 -10.80 10.21 -13.43
N THR A 743 -11.21 9.19 -12.66
CA THR A 743 -11.79 7.97 -13.21
C THR A 743 -13.25 7.80 -12.80
N ARG A 744 -14.06 7.28 -13.71
CA ARG A 744 -15.38 6.70 -13.44
C ARG A 744 -15.47 5.44 -14.26
N ILE A 745 -14.84 4.37 -13.81
CA ILE A 745 -14.82 3.07 -14.49
C ILE A 745 -15.66 2.11 -13.65
N LEU A 746 -16.69 1.54 -14.26
CA LEU A 746 -17.53 0.54 -13.63
C LEU A 746 -16.67 -0.70 -13.30
N GLY A 747 -16.49 -0.98 -12.00
CA GLY A 747 -15.81 -2.15 -11.48
C GLY A 747 -16.78 -3.02 -10.70
N GLY A 748 -16.63 -4.35 -10.81
CA GLY A 748 -17.31 -5.28 -9.91
C GLY A 748 -16.89 -5.01 -8.47
N ASP A 749 -17.86 -5.10 -7.56
CA ASP A 749 -17.75 -4.91 -6.11
C ASP A 749 -17.73 -3.47 -5.60
N ASP A 750 -18.68 -2.68 -6.07
CA ASP A 750 -19.22 -1.58 -5.26
C ASP A 750 -20.71 -1.85 -5.04
N LEU A 751 -20.99 -2.79 -4.14
CA LEU A 751 -22.30 -2.94 -3.48
C LEU A 751 -22.55 -1.68 -2.63
N HIS A 752 -22.74 -0.54 -3.28
CA HIS A 752 -23.12 0.69 -2.62
C HIS A 752 -24.59 0.59 -2.18
N LYS A 753 -24.75 0.23 -0.90
CA LYS A 753 -25.42 1.05 0.13
C LYS A 753 -26.58 1.94 -0.35
N GLY A 754 -27.84 1.59 -0.10
CA GLY A 754 -28.98 2.50 0.21
C GLY A 754 -29.18 3.87 -0.52
N GLN A 755 -28.40 4.19 -1.54
CA GLN A 755 -28.33 5.39 -2.38
C GLN A 755 -28.41 4.89 -3.82
N GLY A 756 -29.11 5.64 -4.67
CA GLY A 756 -29.26 5.24 -6.07
C GLY A 756 -27.91 5.22 -6.78
N THR A 757 -27.68 4.24 -7.66
CA THR A 757 -26.48 4.15 -8.52
C THR A 757 -26.24 5.46 -9.28
N PHE A 758 -27.32 6.10 -9.72
CA PHE A 758 -27.29 7.41 -10.37
C PHE A 758 -26.79 8.55 -9.46
N GLU A 759 -27.12 8.56 -8.17
CA GLU A 759 -26.67 9.62 -7.25
C GLU A 759 -25.15 9.58 -7.07
N VAL A 760 -24.58 8.38 -6.94
CA VAL A 760 -23.12 8.19 -6.87
C VAL A 760 -22.47 8.63 -8.18
N GLU A 761 -23.06 8.28 -9.33
CA GLU A 761 -22.61 8.76 -10.65
C GLU A 761 -22.59 10.29 -10.73
N MET A 762 -23.61 10.97 -10.20
CA MET A 762 -23.68 12.43 -10.20
C MET A 762 -22.64 13.07 -9.26
N LYS A 763 -22.31 12.42 -8.14
CA LYS A 763 -21.20 12.86 -7.27
C LYS A 763 -19.85 12.75 -7.98
N ASP A 764 -19.57 11.61 -8.62
CA ASP A 764 -18.35 11.40 -9.40
C ASP A 764 -18.25 12.39 -10.57
N LEU A 765 -19.36 12.64 -11.27
CA LEU A 765 -19.45 13.62 -12.34
C LEU A 765 -19.25 15.05 -11.82
N SER A 766 -19.78 15.38 -10.64
CA SER A 766 -19.52 16.68 -9.99
C SER A 766 -18.03 16.91 -9.78
N THR A 767 -17.29 15.90 -9.31
CA THR A 767 -15.82 15.97 -9.17
C THR A 767 -15.14 16.16 -10.52
N ILE A 768 -15.55 15.40 -11.54
CA ILE A 768 -15.05 15.54 -12.92
C ILE A 768 -15.20 17.00 -13.39
N LEU A 769 -16.40 17.57 -13.28
CA LEU A 769 -16.69 18.92 -13.78
C LEU A 769 -15.99 20.04 -12.97
N LYS A 770 -15.72 19.81 -11.68
CA LYS A 770 -15.00 20.78 -10.82
C LYS A 770 -13.51 20.83 -11.09
N LEU A 771 -12.89 19.69 -11.42
CA LEU A 771 -11.45 19.54 -11.59
C LEU A 771 -11.01 19.42 -13.06
N ALA A 772 -11.94 19.45 -14.02
CA ALA A 772 -11.64 19.43 -15.43
C ALA A 772 -10.94 20.73 -15.87
N ASP A 773 -9.66 20.61 -16.23
CA ASP A 773 -8.88 21.68 -16.86
C ASP A 773 -8.00 21.09 -17.98
N TYR A 774 -7.15 21.92 -18.59
CA TYR A 774 -6.25 21.53 -19.68
C TYR A 774 -5.15 20.53 -19.26
N ASN A 775 -4.91 20.36 -17.96
CA ASN A 775 -3.95 19.43 -17.36
C ASN A 775 -4.62 18.24 -16.66
N SER A 776 -5.92 18.03 -16.90
CA SER A 776 -6.67 16.88 -16.40
C SER A 776 -6.80 15.78 -17.47
N LEU A 777 -6.73 14.53 -17.03
CA LEU A 777 -7.09 13.34 -17.80
C LEU A 777 -8.32 12.69 -17.17
N ILE A 778 -9.40 12.57 -17.95
CA ILE A 778 -10.66 11.95 -17.51
C ILE A 778 -10.85 10.62 -18.24
N LEU A 779 -11.12 9.57 -17.48
CA LEU A 779 -11.40 8.22 -17.99
C LEU A 779 -12.77 7.78 -17.47
N GLY A 780 -13.79 7.80 -18.33
CA GLY A 780 -15.17 7.48 -17.95
C GLY A 780 -15.72 6.30 -18.73
N ASP A 781 -16.37 5.37 -18.04
CA ASP A 781 -17.06 4.22 -18.61
C ASP A 781 -18.55 4.32 -18.30
N GLU A 782 -19.34 4.49 -19.35
CA GLU A 782 -20.82 4.49 -19.28
C GLU A 782 -21.37 5.48 -18.23
N ILE A 783 -20.89 6.73 -18.29
CA ILE A 783 -21.43 7.81 -17.46
C ILE A 783 -22.95 7.93 -17.72
N CYS A 784 -23.73 8.06 -16.64
CA CYS A 784 -25.20 8.11 -16.66
C CYS A 784 -25.89 6.81 -17.10
N HIS A 785 -25.30 5.64 -16.80
CA HIS A 785 -25.98 4.36 -17.04
C HIS A 785 -27.20 4.15 -16.11
N GLY A 786 -27.20 4.75 -14.92
CA GLY A 786 -28.26 4.56 -13.92
C GLY A 786 -29.59 5.30 -14.18
N THR A 787 -29.78 5.94 -15.33
CA THR A 787 -30.96 6.78 -15.66
C THR A 787 -31.51 6.45 -17.05
N GLU A 788 -32.69 6.96 -17.39
CA GLU A 788 -33.31 6.83 -18.70
C GLU A 788 -32.48 7.46 -19.82
N VAL A 789 -32.59 6.87 -21.02
CA VAL A 789 -31.75 7.18 -22.19
C VAL A 789 -31.76 8.67 -22.55
N SER A 790 -32.91 9.34 -22.45
CA SER A 790 -33.05 10.78 -22.78
C SER A 790 -32.21 11.65 -21.86
N SER A 791 -32.35 11.47 -20.54
CA SER A 791 -31.62 12.25 -19.53
C SER A 791 -30.14 11.89 -19.54
N GLY A 792 -29.80 10.60 -19.62
CA GLY A 792 -28.41 10.16 -19.72
C GLY A 792 -27.70 10.72 -20.95
N THR A 793 -28.38 10.75 -22.11
CA THR A 793 -27.82 11.32 -23.35
C THR A 793 -27.62 12.83 -23.23
N ALA A 794 -28.58 13.56 -22.65
CA ALA A 794 -28.47 15.00 -22.45
C ALA A 794 -27.32 15.36 -21.49
N ILE A 795 -27.20 14.66 -20.36
CA ILE A 795 -26.14 14.90 -19.37
C ILE A 795 -24.77 14.56 -19.97
N LEU A 796 -24.65 13.46 -20.72
CA LEU A 796 -23.39 13.08 -21.38
C LEU A 796 -22.98 14.11 -22.45
N ALA A 797 -23.93 14.60 -23.26
CA ALA A 797 -23.66 15.64 -24.25
C ALA A 797 -23.16 16.93 -23.59
N ALA A 798 -23.85 17.41 -22.56
CA ALA A 798 -23.44 18.58 -21.79
C ALA A 798 -22.08 18.39 -21.10
N THR A 799 -21.80 17.18 -20.62
CA THR A 799 -20.49 16.82 -20.05
C THR A 799 -19.40 16.95 -21.10
N ILE A 800 -19.57 16.33 -22.28
CA ILE A 800 -18.61 16.37 -23.37
C ILE A 800 -18.34 17.82 -23.82
N GLU A 801 -19.39 18.62 -23.95
CA GLU A 801 -19.28 20.04 -24.28
C GLU A 801 -18.41 20.79 -23.26
N ARG A 802 -18.69 20.59 -21.96
CA ARG A 802 -17.94 21.25 -20.88
C ARG A 802 -16.48 20.81 -20.81
N LEU A 803 -16.19 19.51 -20.98
CA LEU A 803 -14.81 19.00 -21.02
C LEU A 803 -14.03 19.51 -22.22
N THR A 804 -14.71 19.63 -23.37
CA THR A 804 -14.12 20.17 -24.60
C THR A 804 -13.80 21.66 -24.42
N ALA A 805 -14.73 22.44 -23.85
CA ALA A 805 -14.54 23.86 -23.56
C ALA A 805 -13.38 24.10 -22.59
N ALA A 806 -13.19 23.20 -21.61
CA ALA A 806 -12.07 23.24 -20.66
C ALA A 806 -10.73 22.75 -21.25
N LEU A 807 -10.69 22.36 -22.53
CA LEU A 807 -9.53 21.78 -23.21
C LEU A 807 -8.97 20.52 -22.52
N THR A 808 -9.81 19.80 -21.79
CA THR A 808 -9.42 18.63 -21.00
C THR A 808 -9.13 17.42 -21.89
N SER A 809 -8.16 16.59 -21.50
CA SER A 809 -7.97 15.29 -22.14
C SER A 809 -8.99 14.31 -21.58
N PHE A 810 -9.82 13.70 -22.42
CA PHE A 810 -10.80 12.73 -21.95
C PHE A 810 -10.95 11.54 -22.89
N VAL A 811 -11.21 10.38 -22.29
CA VAL A 811 -11.65 9.16 -22.98
C VAL A 811 -12.92 8.69 -22.27
N LEU A 812 -14.04 8.79 -22.97
CA LEU A 812 -15.34 8.36 -22.47
C LEU A 812 -15.82 7.18 -23.30
N SER A 813 -16.30 6.12 -22.66
CA SER A 813 -17.09 5.09 -23.33
C SER A 813 -18.58 5.24 -23.06
N THR A 814 -19.39 4.92 -24.05
CA THR A 814 -20.85 4.98 -23.95
C THR A 814 -21.53 3.96 -24.86
N HIS A 815 -22.74 3.54 -24.45
CA HIS A 815 -23.69 2.82 -25.30
C HIS A 815 -24.78 3.75 -25.87
N LEU A 816 -24.78 5.04 -25.49
CA LEU A 816 -25.76 6.03 -25.92
C LEU A 816 -25.41 6.59 -27.30
N HIS A 817 -25.71 5.83 -28.36
CA HIS A 817 -25.40 6.23 -29.74
C HIS A 817 -26.03 7.55 -30.19
N GLN A 818 -27.16 7.96 -29.57
CA GLN A 818 -27.83 9.23 -29.84
C GLN A 818 -26.95 10.45 -29.53
N VAL A 819 -25.97 10.32 -28.63
CA VAL A 819 -25.05 11.41 -28.30
C VAL A 819 -24.19 11.81 -29.51
N PHE A 820 -23.95 10.89 -30.45
CA PHE A 820 -23.12 11.14 -31.64
C PHE A 820 -23.64 12.31 -32.49
N SER A 821 -24.96 12.47 -32.62
CA SER A 821 -25.57 13.57 -33.37
C SER A 821 -25.61 14.89 -32.60
N LEU A 822 -25.35 14.87 -31.29
CA LEU A 822 -25.41 16.05 -30.42
C LEU A 822 -24.05 16.69 -30.18
N ILE A 823 -22.96 15.98 -30.49
CA ILE A 823 -21.59 16.44 -30.25
C ILE A 823 -20.96 17.02 -31.53
N ASN A 824 -20.23 18.12 -31.37
CA ASN A 824 -19.50 18.76 -32.46
C ASN A 824 -17.99 18.42 -32.42
N SER A 825 -17.30 18.67 -33.53
CA SER A 825 -15.82 18.64 -33.60
C SER A 825 -15.25 19.61 -32.56
N PRO A 826 -14.36 19.17 -31.65
CA PRO A 826 -13.17 18.36 -31.97
C PRO A 826 -13.15 16.91 -31.43
N VAL A 827 -14.25 16.35 -30.92
CA VAL A 827 -14.27 14.99 -30.33
C VAL A 827 -14.10 13.91 -31.40
N ARG A 828 -13.16 12.97 -31.21
CA ARG A 828 -12.99 11.81 -32.09
C ARG A 828 -13.86 10.66 -31.62
N CYS A 829 -14.69 10.15 -32.51
CA CYS A 829 -15.54 8.99 -32.24
C CYS A 829 -14.88 7.71 -32.75
N TYR A 830 -14.88 6.69 -31.91
CA TYR A 830 -14.37 5.36 -32.20
C TYR A 830 -15.35 4.29 -31.73
N HIS A 831 -15.15 3.07 -32.18
CA HIS A 831 -15.79 1.89 -31.62
C HIS A 831 -14.81 0.72 -31.51
N LEU A 832 -15.10 -0.20 -30.58
CA LEU A 832 -14.40 -1.48 -30.52
C LEU A 832 -15.09 -2.46 -31.46
N SER A 833 -14.33 -2.97 -32.43
CA SER A 833 -14.85 -3.82 -33.51
C SER A 833 -15.32 -5.18 -33.00
N VAL A 834 -16.53 -5.55 -33.40
CA VAL A 834 -17.12 -6.89 -33.25
C VAL A 834 -17.57 -7.33 -34.65
N ILE A 835 -17.21 -8.55 -35.05
CA ILE A 835 -17.55 -9.11 -36.35
C ILE A 835 -18.43 -10.33 -36.13
N GLN A 836 -19.48 -10.46 -36.92
CA GLN A 836 -20.24 -11.70 -37.02
C GLN A 836 -19.73 -12.52 -38.21
N GLN A 837 -19.28 -13.75 -37.96
CA GLN A 837 -18.83 -14.66 -39.01
C GLN A 837 -19.79 -15.85 -39.12
N GLU A 838 -20.22 -16.16 -40.34
CA GLU A 838 -21.06 -17.33 -40.60
C GLU A 838 -20.37 -18.62 -40.13
N GLY A 839 -21.08 -19.42 -39.32
CA GLY A 839 -20.57 -20.67 -38.75
C GLY A 839 -19.72 -20.53 -37.48
N PHE A 840 -19.12 -19.36 -37.21
CA PHE A 840 -18.23 -19.13 -36.05
C PHE A 840 -18.80 -18.20 -34.98
N GLY A 841 -19.94 -17.54 -35.24
CA GLY A 841 -20.63 -16.70 -34.27
C GLY A 841 -20.05 -15.28 -34.18
N LEU A 842 -20.13 -14.67 -33.00
CA LEU A 842 -19.63 -13.31 -32.74
C LEU A 842 -18.16 -13.34 -32.31
N ILE A 843 -17.32 -12.59 -33.02
CA ILE A 843 -15.89 -12.47 -32.77
C ILE A 843 -15.60 -11.06 -32.27
N TYR A 844 -15.11 -10.97 -31.03
CA TYR A 844 -14.66 -9.72 -30.42
C TYR A 844 -13.22 -9.43 -30.84
N GLU A 845 -13.01 -8.66 -31.91
CA GLU A 845 -11.66 -8.28 -32.35
C GLU A 845 -10.96 -7.36 -31.34
N ARG A 846 -11.74 -6.57 -30.57
CA ARG A 846 -11.27 -5.58 -29.57
C ARG A 846 -10.33 -4.50 -30.16
N LYS A 847 -10.32 -4.35 -31.49
CA LYS A 847 -9.58 -3.30 -32.21
C LYS A 847 -10.39 -2.00 -32.24
N LEU A 848 -9.71 -0.88 -31.99
CA LEU A 848 -10.31 0.45 -32.08
C LEU A 848 -10.43 0.86 -33.56
N LYS A 849 -11.66 1.14 -34.02
CA LYS A 849 -11.95 1.59 -35.39
C LYS A 849 -12.68 2.95 -35.37
N PRO A 850 -12.47 3.83 -36.36
CA PRO A 850 -13.10 5.15 -36.38
C PRO A 850 -14.62 5.07 -36.58
N GLY A 851 -15.32 6.10 -36.09
CA GLY A 851 -16.78 6.23 -36.16
C GLY A 851 -17.51 5.50 -35.01
N PRO A 852 -18.81 5.75 -34.83
CA PRO A 852 -19.59 5.19 -33.72
C PRO A 852 -19.85 3.68 -33.85
N GLY A 853 -19.53 3.08 -34.99
CA GLY A 853 -19.84 1.68 -35.24
C GLY A 853 -21.34 1.42 -35.33
N PRO A 854 -21.74 0.14 -35.42
CA PRO A 854 -23.14 -0.25 -35.48
C PRO A 854 -23.85 -0.02 -34.14
N SER A 855 -25.00 0.65 -34.16
CA SER A 855 -25.77 1.02 -32.96
C SER A 855 -26.64 -0.10 -32.38
N GLN A 856 -26.73 -1.25 -33.07
CA GLN A 856 -27.62 -2.35 -32.72
C GLN A 856 -26.87 -3.67 -32.76
N TYR A 857 -26.38 -4.12 -31.60
CA TYR A 857 -25.67 -5.41 -31.45
C TYR A 857 -26.16 -6.24 -30.25
N GLY A 858 -26.95 -5.67 -29.35
CA GLY A 858 -27.33 -6.35 -28.10
C GLY A 858 -28.17 -7.62 -28.33
N ILE A 859 -29.06 -7.58 -29.34
CA ILE A 859 -29.89 -8.76 -29.69
C ILE A 859 -29.04 -9.82 -30.38
N GLU A 860 -28.06 -9.42 -31.19
CA GLU A 860 -27.11 -10.30 -31.85
C GLU A 860 -26.25 -11.05 -30.82
N VAL A 861 -25.73 -10.34 -29.81
CA VAL A 861 -25.02 -10.94 -28.66
C VAL A 861 -25.94 -11.89 -27.90
N MET A 862 -27.17 -11.45 -27.59
CA MET A 862 -28.16 -12.29 -26.92
C MET A 862 -28.44 -13.57 -27.70
N GLY A 863 -28.63 -13.50 -29.02
CA GLY A 863 -28.92 -14.66 -29.86
C GLY A 863 -27.79 -15.68 -29.91
N HIS A 864 -26.55 -15.27 -29.60
CA HIS A 864 -25.42 -16.18 -29.50
C HIS A 864 -25.33 -16.85 -28.12
N ILE A 865 -25.74 -16.17 -27.05
CA ILE A 865 -25.73 -16.68 -25.67
C ILE A 865 -26.99 -17.54 -25.41
N ILE A 866 -28.15 -17.03 -25.78
CA ILE A 866 -29.46 -17.65 -25.60
C ILE A 866 -29.78 -18.43 -26.87
N ASN A 867 -29.56 -19.74 -26.84
CA ASN A 867 -29.80 -20.66 -27.95
C ASN A 867 -31.30 -21.00 -28.14
N ASP A 868 -32.18 -19.99 -28.12
CA ASP A 868 -33.62 -20.10 -28.37
C ASP A 868 -34.01 -19.23 -29.57
N LYS A 869 -34.21 -19.86 -30.72
CA LYS A 869 -34.59 -19.18 -31.96
C LYS A 869 -35.95 -18.49 -31.88
N LYS A 870 -36.91 -19.03 -31.12
CA LYS A 870 -38.24 -18.41 -30.97
C LYS A 870 -38.13 -17.13 -30.15
N PHE A 871 -37.40 -17.17 -29.04
CA PHE A 871 -37.13 -15.98 -28.21
C PHE A 871 -36.33 -14.93 -28.98
N TYR A 872 -35.28 -15.33 -29.71
CA TYR A 872 -34.48 -14.44 -30.56
C TYR A 872 -35.34 -13.72 -31.61
N ASN A 873 -36.18 -14.46 -32.35
CA ASN A 873 -37.09 -13.88 -33.34
C ASN A 873 -38.13 -12.94 -32.70
N SER A 874 -38.60 -13.27 -31.49
CA SER A 874 -39.50 -12.41 -30.72
C SER A 874 -38.82 -11.08 -30.35
N ALA A 875 -37.58 -11.13 -29.84
CA ALA A 875 -36.81 -9.92 -29.53
C ALA A 875 -36.57 -9.05 -30.78
N LEU A 876 -36.25 -9.67 -31.93
CA LEU A 876 -36.14 -8.98 -33.21
C LEU A 876 -37.44 -8.28 -33.63
N LYS A 877 -38.58 -8.92 -33.41
CA LYS A 877 -39.91 -8.33 -33.66
C LYS A 877 -40.11 -7.08 -32.81
N TYR A 878 -39.86 -7.14 -31.51
CA TYR A 878 -40.02 -5.98 -30.62
C TYR A 878 -39.06 -4.83 -30.93
N ARG A 879 -37.80 -5.12 -31.31
CA ARG A 879 -36.85 -4.08 -31.76
C ARG A 879 -37.40 -3.28 -32.94
N LYS A 880 -38.05 -3.94 -33.91
CA LYS A 880 -38.67 -3.27 -35.06
C LYS A 880 -39.83 -2.36 -34.64
N LEU A 881 -40.57 -2.73 -33.59
CA LEU A 881 -41.68 -1.92 -33.06
C LEU A 881 -41.18 -0.71 -32.27
N ILE A 882 -40.09 -0.84 -31.51
CA ILE A 882 -39.52 0.25 -30.69
C ILE A 882 -38.88 1.34 -31.57
N ASN A 883 -38.20 0.96 -32.65
CA ASN A 883 -37.59 1.91 -33.59
C ASN A 883 -38.58 2.50 -34.61
N TRP A 884 -39.88 2.45 -34.32
CA TRP A 884 -40.93 2.97 -35.19
C TRP A 884 -41.18 4.45 -34.87
N GLU A 885 -40.70 5.35 -35.72
CA GLU A 885 -41.01 6.79 -35.65
C GLU A 885 -42.30 7.10 -36.45
N PRO A 886 -43.20 7.98 -35.97
CA PRO A 886 -44.27 8.53 -36.80
C PRO A 886 -43.66 9.41 -37.91
N PRO A 887 -44.25 9.46 -39.12
CA PRO A 887 -43.59 10.10 -40.26
C PRO A 887 -43.55 11.62 -40.10
N SER A 888 -42.40 12.14 -39.69
CA SER A 888 -41.99 13.52 -39.95
C SER A 888 -40.78 13.50 -40.88
N GLN A 889 -40.83 14.35 -41.90
CA GLN A 889 -40.00 14.29 -43.09
C GLN A 889 -38.50 14.40 -42.79
N ILE A 890 -37.77 13.28 -42.77
CA ILE A 890 -36.39 13.09 -43.24
C ILE A 890 -36.21 11.61 -43.62
N LYS A 891 -35.47 11.40 -44.71
CA LYS A 891 -35.43 10.19 -45.55
C LYS A 891 -35.06 8.91 -44.77
N SER A 892 -35.92 7.91 -44.93
CA SER A 892 -35.74 6.54 -44.48
C SER A 892 -34.43 5.91 -44.99
N SER A 893 -33.57 5.49 -44.06
CA SER A 893 -32.64 4.40 -44.33
C SER A 893 -33.38 3.09 -44.11
N SER A 894 -34.13 2.69 -45.13
CA SER A 894 -34.62 1.32 -45.23
C SER A 894 -33.42 0.38 -45.34
N LEU A 895 -33.44 -0.71 -44.58
CA LEU A 895 -32.63 -1.90 -44.84
C LEU A 895 -32.87 -2.30 -46.30
N THR A 896 -31.98 -1.90 -47.19
CA THR A 896 -31.99 -2.30 -48.60
C THR A 896 -31.76 -3.80 -48.65
N VAL A 897 -32.82 -4.54 -48.97
CA VAL A 897 -32.70 -5.92 -49.42
C VAL A 897 -31.85 -5.89 -50.69
N PHE A 898 -30.60 -6.33 -50.58
CA PHE A 898 -29.67 -6.38 -51.70
C PHE A 898 -30.22 -7.33 -52.78
N ARG A 899 -30.69 -6.77 -53.90
CA ARG A 899 -31.08 -7.60 -55.05
C ARG A 899 -29.86 -7.75 -55.97
N PRO A 900 -29.40 -8.98 -56.25
CA PRO A 900 -28.36 -9.19 -57.26
C PRO A 900 -28.87 -8.80 -58.65
N SER A 901 -27.99 -8.24 -59.46
CA SER A 901 -28.27 -7.89 -60.85
C SER A 901 -28.63 -9.12 -61.67
N LYS A 902 -29.65 -8.98 -62.54
CA LYS A 902 -30.00 -10.02 -63.54
C LYS A 902 -28.87 -10.30 -64.53
N TYR A 903 -27.92 -9.36 -64.68
CA TYR A 903 -26.79 -9.48 -65.60
C TYR A 903 -25.60 -10.18 -64.94
N ASN A 904 -25.36 -9.96 -63.64
CA ASN A 904 -24.27 -10.60 -62.89
C ASN A 904 -24.60 -10.67 -61.39
N ALA A 905 -24.67 -11.88 -60.85
CA ALA A 905 -25.02 -12.10 -59.44
C ALA A 905 -24.04 -11.48 -58.42
N LYS A 906 -22.82 -11.11 -58.84
CA LYS A 906 -21.81 -10.44 -58.01
C LYS A 906 -21.91 -8.90 -58.02
N VAL A 907 -22.87 -8.33 -58.75
CA VAL A 907 -23.15 -6.89 -58.80
C VAL A 907 -24.53 -6.65 -58.19
N PHE A 908 -24.60 -5.88 -57.12
CA PHE A 908 -25.83 -5.62 -56.39
C PHE A 908 -26.44 -4.29 -56.82
N ILE A 909 -27.76 -4.20 -56.78
CA ILE A 909 -28.50 -2.95 -57.00
C ILE A 909 -28.76 -2.37 -55.60
N ASP A 910 -27.84 -1.53 -55.11
CA ASP A 910 -27.86 -0.94 -53.77
C ASP A 910 -27.98 0.60 -53.81
N SER A 911 -26.94 1.29 -54.25
CA SER A 911 -26.84 2.74 -54.34
C SER A 911 -26.26 3.14 -55.70
N CYS A 912 -26.70 4.29 -56.19
CA CYS A 912 -26.24 4.87 -57.43
C CYS A 912 -24.77 5.27 -57.28
N GLU A 913 -23.89 4.69 -58.09
CA GLU A 913 -22.44 4.95 -58.04
C GLU A 913 -22.05 6.39 -58.44
N ILE A 914 -23.03 7.16 -58.93
CA ILE A 914 -22.84 8.56 -59.35
C ILE A 914 -23.25 9.53 -58.24
N CYS A 915 -24.42 9.33 -57.62
CA CYS A 915 -25.01 10.31 -56.69
C CYS A 915 -25.37 9.77 -55.30
N GLY A 916 -25.19 8.47 -55.05
CA GLY A 916 -25.49 7.82 -53.77
C GLY A 916 -26.97 7.57 -53.46
N ALA A 917 -27.91 8.02 -54.31
CA ALA A 917 -29.33 7.70 -54.19
C ALA A 917 -29.60 6.20 -54.44
N PRO A 918 -30.73 5.60 -54.00
CA PRO A 918 -31.04 4.19 -54.29
C PRO A 918 -30.95 3.87 -55.80
N ALA A 919 -30.21 2.81 -56.15
CA ALA A 919 -30.12 2.38 -57.54
C ALA A 919 -31.41 1.63 -57.95
N GLU A 920 -31.88 1.87 -59.16
CA GLU A 920 -33.10 1.23 -59.70
C GLU A 920 -32.78 0.31 -60.88
N ALA A 921 -31.65 0.55 -61.57
CA ALA A 921 -31.22 -0.21 -62.72
C ALA A 921 -29.70 -0.39 -62.77
N ILE A 922 -29.25 -1.31 -63.63
CA ILE A 922 -27.86 -1.49 -63.99
C ILE A 922 -27.64 -0.92 -65.38
N HIS A 923 -26.68 -0.02 -65.51
CA HIS A 923 -26.22 0.50 -66.79
C HIS A 923 -24.99 -0.27 -67.29
N HIS A 924 -24.95 -0.56 -68.59
CA HIS A 924 -23.76 -1.10 -69.25
C HIS A 924 -22.89 0.04 -69.76
N ILE A 925 -21.65 0.14 -69.28
CA ILE A 925 -20.71 1.21 -69.69
C ILE A 925 -20.48 1.15 -71.21
N GLN A 926 -20.34 -0.06 -71.75
CA GLN A 926 -20.24 -0.32 -73.18
C GLN A 926 -21.50 -1.06 -73.66
N PRO A 927 -22.24 -0.51 -74.64
CA PRO A 927 -23.47 -1.11 -75.15
C PRO A 927 -23.21 -2.36 -75.99
N LYS A 928 -24.24 -3.19 -76.13
CA LYS A 928 -24.19 -4.50 -76.80
C LYS A 928 -23.92 -4.37 -78.30
N LYS A 929 -22.74 -4.80 -78.77
CA LYS A 929 -22.47 -5.13 -80.19
C LYS A 929 -22.46 -6.64 -80.38
N SER A 930 -22.88 -7.12 -81.55
CA SER A 930 -23.06 -8.54 -81.85
C SER A 930 -21.77 -9.35 -81.64
N GLY A 931 -21.82 -10.36 -80.75
CA GLY A 931 -20.76 -11.36 -80.58
C GLY A 931 -19.83 -11.22 -79.37
N ASP A 932 -20.01 -10.23 -78.49
CA ASP A 932 -18.98 -9.92 -77.47
C ASP A 932 -19.06 -10.76 -76.16
N ARG A 933 -18.01 -11.54 -75.86
CA ARG A 933 -17.85 -12.38 -74.64
C ARG A 933 -17.35 -11.54 -73.45
N GLY A 934 -18.10 -10.50 -73.06
CA GLY A 934 -17.69 -9.62 -71.95
C GLY A 934 -18.79 -8.75 -71.33
N LEU A 935 -19.97 -8.69 -71.94
CA LEU A 935 -21.02 -7.71 -71.65
C LEU A 935 -21.43 -7.65 -70.17
N ASN A 936 -21.57 -8.81 -69.53
CA ASN A 936 -22.09 -8.97 -68.18
C ASN A 936 -20.99 -9.07 -67.10
N ARG A 937 -19.74 -8.67 -67.39
CA ARG A 937 -18.67 -8.63 -66.40
C ARG A 937 -18.89 -7.47 -65.42
N ARG A 938 -18.46 -7.65 -64.16
CA ARG A 938 -18.54 -6.61 -63.10
C ARG A 938 -17.91 -5.28 -63.52
N SER A 939 -16.87 -5.30 -64.35
CA SER A 939 -16.20 -4.10 -64.88
C SER A 939 -17.02 -3.29 -65.88
N ASN A 940 -18.13 -3.83 -66.41
CA ASN A 940 -18.98 -3.16 -67.41
C ASN A 940 -20.35 -2.77 -66.85
N LEU A 941 -20.66 -3.11 -65.59
CA LEU A 941 -21.97 -2.91 -64.99
C LEU A 941 -21.89 -1.85 -63.90
N VAL A 942 -22.82 -0.89 -63.90
CA VAL A 942 -22.88 0.21 -62.93
C VAL A 942 -24.31 0.36 -62.39
N PRO A 943 -24.53 0.21 -61.08
CA PRO A 943 -25.80 0.57 -60.44
C PRO A 943 -26.06 2.07 -60.51
N VAL A 944 -27.22 2.46 -61.04
CA VAL A 944 -27.62 3.87 -61.18
C VAL A 944 -29.09 4.07 -60.84
N CYS A 945 -29.44 5.26 -60.34
CA CYS A 945 -30.84 5.69 -60.18
C CYS A 945 -31.42 6.16 -61.53
N SER A 946 -32.75 6.22 -61.66
CA SER A 946 -33.41 6.63 -62.92
C SER A 946 -32.97 8.00 -63.44
N SER A 947 -32.73 8.96 -62.54
CA SER A 947 -32.23 10.30 -62.89
C SER A 947 -30.84 10.26 -63.56
N CYS A 948 -29.88 9.58 -62.93
CA CYS A 948 -28.53 9.44 -63.49
C CYS A 948 -28.54 8.58 -64.75
N HIS A 949 -29.38 7.54 -64.80
CA HIS A 949 -29.53 6.70 -65.99
C HIS A 949 -30.00 7.51 -67.21
N LEU A 950 -31.02 8.36 -67.03
CA LEU A 950 -31.50 9.28 -68.08
C LEU A 950 -30.42 10.26 -68.52
N LYS A 951 -29.63 10.82 -67.59
CA LYS A 951 -28.53 11.74 -67.90
C LYS A 951 -27.44 11.08 -68.74
N ILE A 952 -27.14 9.80 -68.49
CA ILE A 952 -26.20 9.02 -69.30
C ILE A 952 -26.76 8.84 -70.72
N HIS A 953 -28.03 8.44 -70.88
CA HIS A 953 -28.67 8.31 -72.20
C HIS A 953 -28.79 9.63 -72.97
N LYS A 954 -28.89 10.76 -72.25
CA LYS A 954 -28.88 12.11 -72.83
C LYS A 954 -27.48 12.67 -73.10
N ASN A 955 -26.41 11.88 -72.94
CA ASN A 955 -25.01 12.33 -73.08
C ASN A 955 -24.62 13.52 -72.18
N SER A 956 -25.31 13.73 -71.06
CA SER A 956 -24.94 14.76 -70.07
C SER A 956 -23.96 14.23 -69.01
N ILE A 957 -23.85 12.90 -68.87
CA ILE A 957 -22.85 12.22 -68.05
C ILE A 957 -22.15 11.16 -68.90
N SER A 958 -20.82 11.14 -68.88
CA SER A 958 -20.00 10.09 -69.50
C SER A 958 -19.29 9.25 -68.45
N ILE A 959 -19.42 7.92 -68.53
CA ILE A 959 -18.76 6.98 -67.63
C ILE A 959 -17.43 6.52 -68.25
N LEU A 960 -16.32 6.80 -67.57
CA LEU A 960 -14.96 6.48 -68.01
C LEU A 960 -14.50 5.08 -67.56
N GLY A 961 -15.25 4.45 -66.66
CA GLY A 961 -15.01 3.08 -66.18
C GLY A 961 -14.45 2.99 -64.76
N TRP A 962 -14.18 1.75 -64.32
CA TRP A 962 -13.67 1.47 -62.97
C TRP A 962 -12.14 1.58 -62.92
N LYS A 963 -11.60 2.34 -61.95
CA LYS A 963 -10.15 2.41 -61.68
C LYS A 963 -9.81 1.85 -60.30
N ARG A 964 -8.65 1.20 -60.20
CA ARG A 964 -8.15 0.58 -58.97
C ARG A 964 -7.48 1.65 -58.09
N THR A 965 -7.90 1.76 -56.84
CA THR A 965 -7.25 2.58 -55.81
C THR A 965 -6.70 1.68 -54.69
N PRO A 966 -5.81 2.16 -53.79
CA PRO A 966 -5.18 1.32 -52.76
C PRO A 966 -6.14 0.62 -51.79
N GLY A 967 -7.41 1.03 -51.72
CA GLY A 967 -8.42 0.44 -50.83
C GLY A 967 -9.64 -0.21 -51.50
N HIS A 968 -9.97 0.13 -52.76
CA HIS A 968 -11.09 -0.45 -53.53
C HIS A 968 -11.09 0.03 -54.99
N ASN A 969 -11.95 -0.54 -55.85
CA ASN A 969 -12.20 -0.01 -57.20
C ASN A 969 -13.25 1.11 -57.12
N LYS A 970 -12.97 2.28 -57.70
CA LYS A 970 -13.89 3.43 -57.73
C LYS A 970 -14.31 3.71 -59.17
N LEU A 971 -15.59 4.05 -59.39
CA LEU A 971 -16.11 4.44 -60.70
C LEU A 971 -15.67 5.87 -61.04
N TYR A 972 -15.11 6.07 -62.23
CA TYR A 972 -14.80 7.38 -62.77
C TYR A 972 -15.84 7.78 -63.82
N TRP A 973 -16.36 9.00 -63.70
CA TRP A 973 -17.36 9.59 -64.60
C TRP A 973 -17.23 11.11 -64.59
N VAL A 974 -17.75 11.79 -65.63
CA VAL A 974 -17.70 13.25 -65.78
C VAL A 974 -19.04 13.80 -66.30
N TYR A 975 -19.38 15.03 -65.93
CA TYR A 975 -20.43 15.80 -66.61
C TYR A 975 -19.90 16.32 -67.94
N LEU A 976 -20.67 16.15 -69.00
CA LEU A 976 -20.42 16.80 -70.29
C LEU A 976 -21.23 18.09 -70.26
N ASN A 977 -20.58 19.24 -70.07
CA ASN A 977 -21.26 20.53 -70.08
C ASN A 977 -21.79 20.81 -71.50
N GLU A 978 -23.08 21.15 -71.60
CA GLU A 978 -23.60 21.93 -72.72
C GLU A 978 -22.89 23.29 -72.71
N SER A 979 -22.30 23.66 -73.85
CA SER A 979 -21.81 24.98 -74.26
C SER A 979 -21.69 26.08 -73.19
N LEU A 980 -20.45 26.40 -72.81
CA LEU A 980 -20.05 27.76 -72.47
C LEU A 980 -20.13 28.61 -73.75
N ASP A 981 -21.28 29.24 -74.00
CA ASP A 981 -21.42 30.33 -74.97
C ASP A 981 -22.55 31.27 -74.51
N SER A 982 -22.17 32.31 -73.75
CA SER A 982 -22.65 33.71 -73.86
C SER A 982 -22.18 34.49 -72.62
N GLY A 983 -21.45 35.60 -72.84
CA GLY A 983 -20.96 36.55 -71.82
C GLY A 983 -22.07 37.19 -70.97
N THR A 984 -21.81 37.98 -69.95
CA THR A 984 -20.84 39.08 -69.78
C THR A 984 -20.87 39.49 -68.29
N GLU A 985 -19.73 40.02 -67.81
CA GLU A 985 -19.51 40.79 -66.56
C GLU A 985 -19.77 40.14 -65.19
#